data_AF-A0A933M336-F1
#
_entry.id   AF-A0A933M336-F1
#
_cell.length_a   1.000
_cell.length_b   1.000
_cell.length_c   1.000
_cell.angle_alpha   90.00
_cell.angle_beta   90.00
_cell.angle_gamma   90.00
#
_symmetry.space_group_name_H-M   'P 1'
#
loop_
_entity.id
_entity.type
_entity.pdbx_description
1 polymer ?
#
loop_
_entity_poly.entity_id
_entity_poly.type
_entity_poly.pdbx_seq_one_letter_code
_entity_poly.pdbx_strand_id
1 'polypeptide(L)'
;MNLVHTTQKPLYTALRYAVNNAGCFPLFTDKRLIAPPFTAQNTAAFLETVFNVPDAQIIAFNPSIPQKNYECPEIRLDKKRLSIIIGRLKSPVVGIASDTCGRSAAVPAAGVQNTADSTFIREMELGDLHKAHYYAYILETQGQIHSIRYYYPQLLIELNLYQEAYGFLKTILEKEPANEYAFYFAALLYQRNRNPQKAMEWLNKIPEGSPLDVKKSLLTAHLMLDLNEPAKAENIFRNFIEHPYEKQSAFNGLGMTLLRMESQEKKREKLEAAINAFNRSLQAPGYLNAKTFFYLGNAHFRGGNYAKAEESYAKSLYKKLSTPAVINMAFAMMKNNKMTQAAELYRETAITEPEMAVKIMAEIPNSVLEKIPAEFSRITLQENAQYQTVFQMKPKPKPPLTPAKAKTEASLEPAAISDRKMPPETIKQEESVKIETFGEVFSGWAVKEKETAQDAFISRAFKMATSLEDEFGKKIYFNINGIAEIEKKLRMTFLKSKITPQASLEIVLDCSSFLCYYFQERHKAKLIKLLDFDPWAWPMTITLEDFTMPTYPIQRVWKLLWDEKLPEPGWLINYVHYVENELEKRRSPLISGIQAVRAKTRSHHEKITDAEAEHKKTMIFVSSIDETRNIEIARTGVKKIEELLKSRYHPETPPDPDGWRLLRCCGHVFAEIIQKDFKGFWYNTNGNDGSWTMQMPWQTFIFPIGKIYKAASNKESLTEYYDVLLSEKLKFS
;
A
#
# COMPACT_ATOMS: atom_id res chain seq x y z
N MET A 1 21.74 6.61 16.69
CA MET A 1 20.70 5.95 17.51
C MET A 1 20.12 6.98 18.47
N ASN A 2 18.83 6.90 18.81
CA ASN A 2 18.22 7.72 19.86
C ASN A 2 18.21 6.99 21.19
N LEU A 3 18.26 7.76 22.28
CA LEU A 3 18.25 7.27 23.65
C LEU A 3 16.83 7.31 24.19
N VAL A 4 16.24 6.13 24.42
CA VAL A 4 14.98 5.99 25.15
C VAL A 4 15.34 5.76 26.61
N HIS A 5 14.93 6.68 27.49
CA HIS A 5 15.10 6.49 28.92
C HIS A 5 14.10 5.46 29.42
N THR A 6 14.58 4.27 29.79
CA THR A 6 13.81 3.36 30.64
C THR A 6 14.17 3.64 32.10
N THR A 7 13.34 3.15 33.03
CA THR A 7 13.58 3.28 34.48
C THR A 7 14.85 2.55 34.95
N GLN A 8 15.48 1.72 34.11
CA GLN A 8 16.61 0.86 34.49
C GLN A 8 17.92 1.20 33.75
N LYS A 9 17.91 1.44 32.42
CA LYS A 9 19.10 1.85 31.63
C LYS A 9 18.71 2.55 30.31
N PRO A 10 19.54 3.45 29.77
CA PRO A 10 19.29 4.06 28.47
C PRO A 10 19.28 3.01 27.36
N LEU A 11 18.24 3.01 26.54
CA LEU A 11 18.09 2.13 25.39
C LEU A 11 18.41 2.87 24.10
N TYR A 12 19.37 2.35 23.33
CA TYR A 12 19.66 2.87 22.00
C TYR A 12 18.76 2.22 20.96
N THR A 13 17.97 3.03 20.25
CA THR A 13 17.07 2.56 19.19
C THR A 13 17.23 3.37 17.91
N ALA A 14 16.72 2.85 16.79
CA ALA A 14 16.60 3.61 15.55
C ALA A 14 15.43 4.61 15.66
N LEU A 15 15.63 5.88 15.29
CA LEU A 15 14.56 6.88 15.28
C LEU A 15 13.58 6.54 14.15
N ARG A 16 12.47 5.89 14.51
CA ARG A 16 11.37 5.67 13.58
C ARG A 16 10.70 7.00 13.28
N TYR A 17 10.29 7.18 12.03
CA TYR A 17 9.49 8.30 11.58
C TYR A 17 8.45 7.80 10.58
N ALA A 18 7.44 8.60 10.29
CA ALA A 18 6.44 8.26 9.28
C ALA A 18 6.57 9.22 8.10
N VAL A 19 6.38 8.70 6.90
CA VAL A 19 6.17 9.49 5.69
C VAL A 19 4.83 9.07 5.12
N ASN A 20 3.90 10.01 4.97
CA ASN A 20 2.55 9.72 4.45
C ASN A 20 1.86 8.57 5.21
N ASN A 21 1.93 8.59 6.55
CA ASN A 21 1.42 7.54 7.45
C ASN A 21 2.08 6.14 7.30
N ALA A 22 3.00 5.96 6.37
CA ALA A 22 3.82 4.75 6.27
C ALA A 22 5.00 4.83 7.25
N GLY A 23 5.09 3.86 8.17
CA GLY A 23 6.22 3.77 9.08
C GLY A 23 7.53 3.53 8.32
N CYS A 24 8.54 4.35 8.61
CA CYS A 24 9.86 4.29 8.01
C CYS A 24 10.91 3.83 9.04
N PHE A 25 11.78 2.91 8.60
CA PHE A 25 12.94 2.50 9.37
C PHE A 25 14.23 3.09 8.75
N PRO A 26 14.99 3.92 9.49
CA PRO A 26 16.18 4.55 8.95
C PRO A 26 17.39 3.61 8.98
N LEU A 27 18.13 3.54 7.88
CA LEU A 27 19.42 2.87 7.77
C LEU A 27 20.48 3.85 7.28
N PHE A 28 21.72 3.69 7.72
CA PHE A 28 22.84 4.53 7.30
C PHE A 28 23.92 3.64 6.70
N THR A 29 24.32 3.92 5.47
CA THR A 29 25.32 3.11 4.75
C THR A 29 26.76 3.55 5.03
N ASP A 30 26.95 4.69 5.70
CA ASP A 30 28.26 5.25 6.01
C ASP A 30 28.30 5.83 7.42
N LYS A 31 29.31 5.43 8.19
CA LYS A 31 29.55 5.89 9.58
C LYS A 31 29.77 7.39 9.70
N ARG A 32 30.16 8.08 8.62
CA ARG A 32 30.33 9.54 8.59
C ARG A 32 29.01 10.29 8.65
N LEU A 33 27.89 9.63 8.34
CA LEU A 33 26.57 10.26 8.24
C LEU A 33 25.92 10.51 9.61
N ILE A 34 26.34 9.80 10.64
CA ILE A 34 25.78 9.91 11.99
C ILE A 34 26.90 9.93 13.04
N ALA A 35 26.68 10.65 14.15
CA ALA A 35 27.57 10.55 15.29
C ALA A 35 27.46 9.14 15.93
N PRO A 36 28.56 8.59 16.46
CA PRO A 36 28.53 7.33 17.22
C PRO A 36 27.57 7.42 18.43
N PRO A 37 27.05 6.29 18.93
CA PRO A 37 27.44 4.91 18.62
C PRO A 37 26.75 4.30 17.39
N PHE A 38 27.40 3.34 16.73
CA PHE A 38 26.86 2.53 15.64
C PHE A 38 27.29 1.06 15.76
N THR A 39 26.47 0.14 15.23
CA THR A 39 26.76 -1.30 15.14
C THR A 39 27.00 -1.70 13.69
N ALA A 40 28.09 -2.41 13.42
CA ALA A 40 28.30 -3.05 12.12
C ALA A 40 27.64 -4.43 12.12
N GLN A 41 26.89 -4.75 11.06
CA GLN A 41 26.29 -6.07 10.87
C GLN A 41 26.51 -6.55 9.43
N ASN A 42 26.44 -7.86 9.21
CA ASN A 42 26.42 -8.42 7.86
C ASN A 42 25.21 -7.86 7.10
N THR A 43 25.44 -7.32 5.90
CA THR A 43 24.40 -6.63 5.12
C THR A 43 23.16 -7.49 4.91
N ALA A 44 23.29 -8.74 4.47
CA ALA A 44 22.13 -9.58 4.17
C ALA A 44 21.34 -9.93 5.44
N ALA A 45 22.03 -10.36 6.51
CA ALA A 45 21.40 -10.71 7.78
C ALA A 45 20.71 -9.49 8.43
N PHE A 46 21.32 -8.32 8.33
CA PHE A 46 20.73 -7.10 8.86
C PHE A 46 19.50 -6.65 8.05
N LEU A 47 19.55 -6.72 6.72
CA LEU A 47 18.39 -6.42 5.89
C LEU A 47 17.23 -7.40 6.13
N GLU A 48 17.49 -8.68 6.39
CA GLU A 48 16.47 -9.63 6.84
C GLU A 48 15.86 -9.23 8.19
N THR A 49 16.69 -8.74 9.11
CA THR A 49 16.22 -8.24 10.41
C THR A 49 15.30 -7.05 10.23
N VAL A 50 15.70 -6.11 9.37
CA VAL A 50 14.94 -4.90 9.07
C VAL A 50 13.66 -5.21 8.30
N PHE A 51 13.66 -6.20 7.40
CA PHE A 51 12.47 -6.65 6.67
C PHE A 51 11.34 -7.09 7.62
N ASN A 52 11.71 -7.73 8.73
CA ASN A 52 10.77 -8.25 9.72
C ASN A 52 10.28 -7.22 10.73
N VAL A 53 10.73 -5.95 10.67
CA VAL A 53 10.21 -4.89 11.55
C VAL A 53 8.69 -4.74 11.32
N PRO A 54 7.84 -4.90 12.36
CA PRO A 54 6.39 -4.96 12.21
C PRO A 54 5.79 -3.69 11.59
N ASP A 55 6.21 -2.52 12.06
CA ASP A 55 5.60 -1.23 11.71
C ASP A 55 6.30 -0.53 10.53
N ALA A 56 7.39 -1.08 10.02
CA ALA A 56 8.16 -0.47 8.94
C ALA A 56 7.65 -0.95 7.59
N GLN A 57 6.92 -0.10 6.88
CA GLN A 57 6.52 -0.36 5.50
C GLN A 57 7.63 0.03 4.50
N ILE A 58 8.41 1.05 4.87
CA ILE A 58 9.48 1.62 4.06
C ILE A 58 10.79 1.55 4.84
N ILE A 59 11.86 1.13 4.16
CA ILE A 59 13.23 1.22 4.68
C ILE A 59 13.92 2.37 3.96
N ALA A 60 14.33 3.38 4.73
CA ALA A 60 14.96 4.59 4.22
C ALA A 60 16.48 4.54 4.48
N PHE A 61 17.27 4.45 3.42
CA PHE A 61 18.72 4.50 3.46
C PHE A 61 19.18 5.96 3.36
N ASN A 62 20.05 6.36 4.29
CA ASN A 62 20.63 7.69 4.43
C ASN A 62 19.59 8.82 4.53
N PRO A 63 18.54 8.67 5.36
CA PRO A 63 17.46 9.64 5.44
C PRO A 63 17.97 11.02 5.81
N SER A 64 17.28 12.04 5.31
CA SER A 64 17.64 13.44 5.56
C SER A 64 17.23 13.85 6.97
N ILE A 65 18.05 13.49 7.97
CA ILE A 65 17.87 13.88 9.37
C ILE A 65 18.71 15.10 9.74
N PRO A 66 18.30 15.93 10.72
CA PRO A 66 19.02 17.15 11.12
C PRO A 66 20.48 16.93 11.56
N GLN A 67 20.83 15.72 11.96
CA GLN A 67 22.14 15.35 12.51
C GLN A 67 23.14 14.88 11.44
N LYS A 68 22.85 15.11 10.16
CA LYS A 68 23.63 14.61 9.03
C LYS A 68 24.82 15.52 8.75
N ASN A 69 26.04 14.99 8.88
CA ASN A 69 27.28 15.73 8.66
C ASN A 69 27.69 15.85 7.17
N TYR A 70 26.99 15.15 6.26
CA TYR A 70 27.36 15.07 4.84
C TYR A 70 26.15 14.79 3.94
N GLU A 71 26.02 15.47 2.80
CA GLU A 71 24.94 15.23 1.86
C GLU A 71 25.10 13.88 1.13
N CYS A 72 24.04 13.07 1.17
CA CYS A 72 23.96 11.78 0.48
C CYS A 72 22.51 11.56 0.07
N PRO A 73 22.22 11.07 -1.15
CA PRO A 73 20.85 10.84 -1.59
C PRO A 73 20.15 9.80 -0.69
N GLU A 74 18.92 10.10 -0.31
CA GLU A 74 18.04 9.17 0.41
C GLU A 74 17.46 8.16 -0.58
N ILE A 75 17.55 6.87 -0.26
CA ILE A 75 16.95 5.78 -1.05
C ILE A 75 15.86 5.13 -0.19
N ARG A 76 14.65 4.98 -0.73
CA ARG A 76 13.53 4.35 -0.04
C ARG A 76 13.16 3.04 -0.73
N LEU A 77 13.05 1.97 0.05
CA LEU A 77 12.66 0.65 -0.42
C LEU A 77 11.43 0.16 0.35
N ASP A 78 10.40 -0.29 -0.36
CA ASP A 78 9.32 -1.08 0.22
C ASP A 78 9.79 -2.50 0.58
N LYS A 79 8.95 -3.25 1.30
CA LYS A 79 9.27 -4.64 1.67
C LYS A 79 9.45 -5.55 0.44
N LYS A 80 8.67 -5.38 -0.63
CA LYS A 80 8.80 -6.19 -1.86
C LYS A 80 10.21 -6.06 -2.44
N ARG A 81 10.66 -4.84 -2.72
CA ARG A 81 11.99 -4.53 -3.28
C ARG A 81 13.10 -4.95 -2.33
N LEU A 82 12.93 -4.70 -1.03
CA LEU A 82 13.89 -5.13 -0.02
C LEU A 82 14.07 -6.65 -0.02
N SER A 83 12.98 -7.42 -0.06
CA SER A 83 13.04 -8.89 -0.14
C SER A 83 13.79 -9.38 -1.38
N ILE A 84 13.58 -8.74 -2.54
CA ILE A 84 14.27 -9.09 -3.78
C ILE A 84 15.78 -8.81 -3.64
N ILE A 85 16.16 -7.69 -3.03
CA ILE A 85 17.57 -7.34 -2.77
C ILE A 85 18.22 -8.33 -1.79
N ILE A 86 17.53 -8.68 -0.70
CA ILE A 86 18.00 -9.72 0.23
C ILE A 86 18.25 -11.03 -0.51
N GLY A 87 17.28 -11.47 -1.32
CA GLY A 87 17.42 -12.66 -2.15
C GLY A 87 18.62 -12.58 -3.09
N ARG A 88 18.79 -11.45 -3.79
CA ARG A 88 19.92 -11.21 -4.69
C ARG A 88 21.28 -11.32 -3.98
N LEU A 89 21.39 -10.79 -2.76
CA LEU A 89 22.62 -10.81 -1.96
C LEU A 89 22.96 -12.22 -1.45
N LYS A 90 21.94 -13.05 -1.20
CA LYS A 90 22.12 -14.44 -0.74
C LYS A 90 22.30 -15.42 -1.89
N SER A 91 21.81 -15.10 -3.07
CA SER A 91 21.99 -15.93 -4.26
C SER A 91 23.41 -15.76 -4.81
N PRO A 92 24.05 -16.84 -5.30
CA PRO A 92 25.28 -16.70 -6.06
C PRO A 92 25.02 -15.75 -7.24
N VAL A 93 26.03 -14.95 -7.62
CA VAL A 93 25.96 -14.13 -8.83
C VAL A 93 25.78 -15.09 -10.01
N VAL A 94 24.53 -15.33 -10.39
CA VAL A 94 24.20 -15.88 -11.70
C VAL A 94 24.74 -14.83 -12.65
N GLY A 95 25.81 -15.17 -13.36
CA GLY A 95 26.43 -14.29 -14.34
C GLY A 95 25.36 -13.86 -15.33
N ILE A 96 24.87 -12.64 -15.18
CA ILE A 96 24.47 -11.86 -16.34
C ILE A 96 25.80 -11.68 -17.07
N ALA A 97 26.02 -12.47 -18.12
CA ALA A 97 27.15 -12.31 -19.00
C ALA A 97 27.12 -10.85 -19.48
N SER A 98 27.96 -10.01 -18.88
CA SER A 98 28.43 -8.81 -19.54
C SER A 98 29.31 -9.30 -20.69
N ASP A 99 28.91 -8.98 -21.92
CA ASP A 99 29.63 -9.22 -23.18
C ASP A 99 30.97 -8.48 -23.26
N THR A 100 31.88 -8.75 -22.33
CA THR A 100 33.26 -8.25 -22.37
C THR A 100 34.24 -9.30 -21.84
N CYS A 101 34.26 -10.48 -22.45
CA CYS A 101 35.50 -11.16 -22.83
C CYS A 101 35.15 -12.43 -23.61
N GLY A 102 35.49 -12.48 -24.89
CA GLY A 102 35.28 -13.65 -25.72
C GLY A 102 36.04 -14.86 -25.16
N ARG A 103 35.29 -15.84 -24.67
CA ARG A 103 35.62 -17.27 -24.73
C ARG A 103 34.35 -18.08 -24.46
N SER A 104 33.90 -18.73 -25.54
CA SER A 104 32.84 -19.73 -25.61
C SER A 104 32.82 -20.67 -24.39
N ALA A 105 31.74 -20.60 -23.61
CA ALA A 105 31.28 -21.71 -22.80
C ALA A 105 30.00 -22.24 -23.44
N ALA A 106 30.00 -23.54 -23.76
CA ALA A 106 29.00 -24.23 -24.55
C ALA A 106 27.57 -24.04 -24.02
N VAL A 107 26.67 -23.72 -24.94
CA VAL A 107 25.22 -23.82 -24.77
C VAL A 107 24.87 -25.30 -24.50
N PRO A 108 24.21 -25.66 -23.39
CA PRO A 108 23.65 -27.00 -23.26
C PRO A 108 22.43 -27.11 -24.20
N ALA A 109 22.38 -28.22 -24.91
CA ALA A 109 21.36 -28.55 -25.91
C ALA A 109 19.92 -28.38 -25.40
N ALA A 110 19.05 -28.03 -26.37
CA ALA A 110 17.61 -27.98 -26.23
C ALA A 110 17.06 -29.22 -25.49
N GLY A 111 16.47 -29.01 -24.31
CA GLY A 111 15.88 -30.07 -23.49
C GLY A 111 15.72 -29.77 -21.99
N VAL A 112 16.35 -28.72 -21.46
CA VAL A 112 16.22 -28.36 -20.03
C VAL A 112 15.19 -27.24 -19.87
N GLN A 113 13.99 -27.57 -19.38
CA GLN A 113 13.04 -26.57 -18.89
C GLN A 113 13.70 -25.68 -17.83
N ASN A 114 13.59 -24.37 -18.02
CA ASN A 114 14.01 -23.23 -17.19
C ASN A 114 14.71 -23.54 -15.85
N THR A 115 16.00 -23.25 -15.78
CA THR A 115 16.80 -23.31 -14.53
C THR A 115 16.25 -22.39 -13.43
N ALA A 116 15.59 -21.29 -13.78
CA ALA A 116 15.00 -20.35 -12.82
C ALA A 116 13.75 -20.91 -12.11
N ASP A 117 12.89 -21.64 -12.82
CA ASP A 117 11.68 -22.27 -12.24
C ASP A 117 12.05 -23.34 -11.22
N SER A 118 12.95 -24.25 -11.61
CA SER A 118 13.47 -25.30 -10.73
C SER A 118 14.23 -24.73 -9.52
N THR A 119 14.98 -23.64 -9.71
CA THR A 119 15.67 -22.97 -8.60
C THR A 119 14.68 -22.28 -7.66
N PHE A 120 13.64 -21.62 -8.19
CA PHE A 120 12.57 -21.04 -7.38
C PHE A 120 11.93 -22.10 -6.46
N ILE A 121 11.52 -23.25 -7.03
CA ILE A 121 10.87 -24.33 -6.27
C ILE A 121 11.82 -24.87 -5.20
N ARG A 122 13.09 -25.11 -5.56
CA ARG A 122 14.11 -25.58 -4.61
C ARG A 122 14.29 -24.61 -3.44
N GLU A 123 14.42 -23.31 -3.69
CA GLU A 123 14.61 -22.34 -2.60
C GLU A 123 13.35 -22.21 -1.73
N MET A 124 12.15 -22.34 -2.32
CA MET A 124 10.89 -22.46 -1.56
C MET A 124 10.90 -23.68 -0.62
N GLU A 125 11.30 -24.85 -1.11
CA GLU A 125 11.38 -26.09 -0.34
C GLU A 125 12.42 -26.02 0.79
N LEU A 126 13.54 -25.33 0.54
CA LEU A 126 14.58 -25.08 1.56
C LEU A 126 14.14 -24.04 2.61
N GLY A 127 13.07 -23.29 2.33
CA GLY A 127 12.55 -22.22 3.17
C GLY A 127 13.28 -20.88 3.00
N ASP A 128 14.13 -20.72 1.97
CA ASP A 128 14.83 -19.45 1.69
C ASP A 128 13.93 -18.54 0.84
N LEU A 129 12.89 -18.02 1.48
CA LEU A 129 11.82 -17.25 0.84
C LEU A 129 12.34 -16.00 0.10
N HIS A 130 13.38 -15.33 0.62
CA HIS A 130 13.93 -14.15 -0.04
C HIS A 130 14.63 -14.50 -1.36
N LYS A 131 15.41 -15.59 -1.40
CA LYS A 131 15.99 -16.09 -2.67
C LYS A 131 14.90 -16.52 -3.64
N ALA A 132 13.89 -17.26 -3.17
CA ALA A 132 12.75 -17.62 -4.00
C ALA A 132 12.08 -16.37 -4.59
N HIS A 133 11.92 -15.29 -3.82
CA HIS A 133 11.37 -14.04 -4.33
C HIS A 133 12.26 -13.36 -5.37
N TYR A 134 13.58 -13.40 -5.20
CA TYR A 134 14.50 -12.93 -6.23
C TYR A 134 14.37 -13.72 -7.53
N TYR A 135 14.27 -15.05 -7.48
CA TYR A 135 14.05 -15.87 -8.68
C TYR A 135 12.67 -15.65 -9.30
N ALA A 136 11.63 -15.45 -8.50
CA ALA A 136 10.31 -15.06 -8.99
C ALA A 136 10.35 -13.70 -9.73
N TYR A 137 11.12 -12.73 -9.22
CA TYR A 137 11.35 -11.46 -9.91
C TYR A 137 12.07 -11.64 -11.25
N ILE A 138 13.08 -12.53 -11.33
CA ILE A 138 13.72 -12.87 -12.62
C ILE A 138 12.68 -13.41 -13.61
N LEU A 139 11.86 -14.37 -13.17
CA LEU A 139 10.79 -14.94 -14.01
C LEU A 139 9.77 -13.87 -14.43
N GLU A 140 9.42 -12.94 -13.55
CA GLU A 140 8.56 -11.79 -13.86
C GLU A 140 9.15 -10.93 -14.97
N THR A 141 10.43 -10.55 -14.87
CA THR A 141 11.12 -9.75 -15.90
C THR A 141 11.28 -10.46 -17.25
N GLN A 142 11.21 -11.79 -17.26
CA GLN A 142 11.25 -12.62 -18.47
C GLN A 142 9.85 -12.92 -19.05
N GLY A 143 8.78 -12.41 -18.43
CA GLY A 143 7.40 -12.73 -18.81
C GLY A 143 6.96 -14.15 -18.45
N GLN A 144 7.74 -14.85 -17.63
CA GLN A 144 7.58 -16.27 -17.29
C GLN A 144 6.98 -16.50 -15.90
N ILE A 145 6.54 -15.47 -15.17
CA ILE A 145 5.93 -15.62 -13.83
C ILE A 145 4.75 -16.61 -13.78
N HIS A 146 4.09 -16.85 -14.92
CA HIS A 146 3.00 -17.80 -15.06
C HIS A 146 3.43 -19.26 -14.81
N SER A 147 4.71 -19.61 -14.99
CA SER A 147 5.27 -20.94 -14.68
C SER A 147 5.14 -21.28 -13.19
N ILE A 148 5.23 -20.27 -12.32
CA ILE A 148 5.17 -20.40 -10.86
C ILE A 148 3.87 -19.84 -10.28
N ARG A 149 2.82 -19.65 -11.10
CA ARG A 149 1.56 -19.03 -10.69
C ARG A 149 0.89 -19.66 -9.47
N TYR A 150 1.13 -20.95 -9.23
CA TYR A 150 0.58 -21.69 -8.08
C TYR A 150 1.42 -21.58 -6.81
N TYR A 151 2.67 -21.13 -6.90
CA TYR A 151 3.58 -21.03 -5.76
C TYR A 151 3.88 -19.57 -5.37
N TYR A 152 3.78 -18.65 -6.32
CA TYR A 152 4.06 -17.24 -6.06
C TYR A 152 3.13 -16.60 -5.02
N PRO A 153 1.79 -16.84 -5.01
CA PRO A 153 0.93 -16.36 -3.92
C PRO A 153 1.37 -16.88 -2.56
N GLN A 154 1.74 -18.16 -2.48
CA GLN A 154 2.20 -18.78 -1.24
C GLN A 154 3.47 -18.11 -0.73
N LEU A 155 4.44 -17.86 -1.61
CA LEU A 155 5.66 -17.15 -1.27
C LEU A 155 5.36 -15.76 -0.67
N LEU A 156 4.53 -14.97 -1.36
CA LEU A 156 4.18 -13.62 -0.94
C LEU A 156 3.47 -13.63 0.42
N ILE A 157 2.54 -14.57 0.64
CA ILE A 157 1.86 -14.77 1.93
C ILE A 157 2.87 -15.12 3.03
N GLU A 158 3.80 -16.04 2.77
CA GLU A 158 4.81 -16.43 3.75
C GLU A 158 5.82 -15.31 4.05
N LEU A 159 6.06 -14.40 3.10
CA LEU A 159 6.84 -13.18 3.31
C LEU A 159 6.05 -12.05 4.00
N ASN A 160 4.78 -12.27 4.33
CA ASN A 160 3.84 -11.26 4.84
C ASN A 160 3.61 -10.08 3.86
N LEU A 161 3.84 -10.30 2.56
CA LEU A 161 3.55 -9.37 1.46
C LEU A 161 2.10 -9.57 1.02
N TYR A 162 1.16 -9.29 1.95
CA TYR A 162 -0.26 -9.61 1.79
C TYR A 162 -0.94 -8.81 0.69
N GLN A 163 -0.51 -7.56 0.45
CA GLN A 163 -1.07 -6.71 -0.60
C GLN A 163 -0.66 -7.21 -1.99
N GLU A 164 0.61 -7.58 -2.14
CA GLU A 164 1.16 -8.16 -3.36
C GLU A 164 0.51 -9.51 -3.66
N ALA A 165 0.35 -10.36 -2.63
CA ALA A 165 -0.35 -11.63 -2.77
C ALA A 165 -1.81 -11.41 -3.23
N TYR A 166 -2.50 -10.44 -2.63
CA TYR A 166 -3.87 -10.10 -3.00
C TYR A 166 -3.97 -9.61 -4.45
N GLY A 167 -3.11 -8.67 -4.85
CA GLY A 167 -3.05 -8.15 -6.21
C GLY A 167 -2.81 -9.25 -7.23
N PHE A 168 -1.87 -10.16 -6.97
CA PHE A 168 -1.59 -11.29 -7.86
C PHE A 168 -2.76 -12.29 -7.92
N LEU A 169 -3.42 -12.61 -6.80
CA LEU A 169 -4.60 -13.46 -6.81
C LEU A 169 -5.78 -12.82 -7.55
N LYS A 170 -5.92 -11.50 -7.46
CA LYS A 170 -6.94 -10.75 -8.20
C LYS A 170 -6.77 -10.93 -9.71
N THR A 171 -5.55 -10.80 -10.23
CA THR A 171 -5.30 -10.97 -11.67
C THR A 171 -5.56 -12.39 -12.15
N ILE A 172 -5.34 -13.41 -11.31
CA ILE A 172 -5.73 -14.79 -11.61
C ILE A 172 -7.25 -14.89 -11.71
N LEU A 173 -7.99 -14.36 -10.72
CA LEU A 173 -9.45 -14.46 -10.66
C LEU A 173 -10.16 -13.62 -11.74
N GLU A 174 -9.56 -12.52 -12.20
CA GLU A 174 -10.07 -11.75 -13.33
C GLU A 174 -10.06 -12.57 -14.63
N LYS A 175 -9.03 -13.42 -14.82
CA LYS A 175 -8.88 -14.28 -16.00
C LYS A 175 -9.60 -15.62 -15.87
N GLU A 176 -9.58 -16.18 -14.67
CA GLU A 176 -10.11 -17.51 -14.33
C GLU A 176 -10.99 -17.40 -13.06
N PRO A 177 -12.25 -16.91 -13.16
CA PRO A 177 -13.10 -16.62 -11.99
C PRO A 177 -13.42 -17.81 -11.10
N ALA A 178 -13.30 -19.03 -11.63
CA ALA A 178 -13.53 -20.28 -10.92
C ALA A 178 -12.23 -21.00 -10.54
N ASN A 179 -11.08 -20.30 -10.51
CA ASN A 179 -9.79 -20.91 -10.20
C ASN A 179 -9.71 -21.35 -8.72
N GLU A 180 -9.74 -22.66 -8.49
CA GLU A 180 -9.72 -23.28 -7.16
C GLU A 180 -8.45 -22.97 -6.36
N TYR A 181 -7.30 -22.86 -7.03
CA TYR A 181 -6.04 -22.48 -6.39
C TYR A 181 -6.08 -21.04 -5.86
N ALA A 182 -6.67 -20.13 -6.64
CA ALA A 182 -6.85 -18.75 -6.21
C ALA A 182 -7.80 -18.66 -5.01
N PHE A 183 -8.85 -19.50 -4.96
CA PHE A 183 -9.70 -19.61 -3.77
C PHE A 183 -8.93 -20.11 -2.54
N TYR A 184 -8.11 -21.15 -2.70
CA TYR A 184 -7.28 -21.68 -1.62
C TYR A 184 -6.32 -20.64 -1.06
N PHE A 185 -5.58 -19.94 -1.92
CA PHE A 185 -4.63 -18.91 -1.47
C PHE A 185 -5.31 -17.65 -0.95
N ALA A 186 -6.49 -17.29 -1.46
CA ALA A 186 -7.31 -16.24 -0.87
C ALA A 186 -7.75 -16.62 0.55
N ALA A 187 -8.13 -17.87 0.78
CA ALA A 187 -8.44 -18.35 2.12
C ALA A 187 -7.22 -18.32 3.05
N LEU A 188 -6.06 -18.80 2.58
CA LEU A 188 -4.81 -18.74 3.34
C LEU A 188 -4.44 -17.31 3.70
N LEU A 189 -4.58 -16.36 2.76
CA LEU A 189 -4.35 -14.94 2.99
C LEU A 189 -5.27 -14.39 4.08
N TYR A 190 -6.57 -14.71 4.05
CA TYR A 190 -7.51 -14.28 5.09
C TYR A 190 -7.25 -14.92 6.45
N GLN A 191 -6.81 -16.18 6.48
CA GLN A 191 -6.39 -16.83 7.71
C GLN A 191 -5.18 -16.07 8.32
N ARG A 192 -4.16 -15.77 7.51
CA ARG A 192 -2.97 -15.03 7.97
C ARG A 192 -3.32 -13.61 8.44
N ASN A 193 -4.31 -12.98 7.81
CA ASN A 193 -4.86 -11.69 8.22
C ASN A 193 -5.88 -11.78 9.37
N ARG A 194 -5.91 -12.89 10.12
CA ARG A 194 -6.77 -13.14 11.30
C ARG A 194 -8.27 -12.98 11.04
N ASN A 195 -8.73 -13.33 9.85
CA ASN A 195 -10.15 -13.37 9.49
C ASN A 195 -10.57 -14.81 9.14
N PRO A 196 -10.74 -15.69 10.14
CA PRO A 196 -11.02 -17.11 9.90
C PRO A 196 -12.38 -17.35 9.25
N GLN A 197 -13.39 -16.49 9.49
CA GLN A 197 -14.71 -16.60 8.88
C GLN A 197 -14.63 -16.40 7.36
N LYS A 198 -13.97 -15.31 6.93
CA LYS A 198 -13.78 -15.03 5.50
C LYS A 198 -12.89 -16.09 4.85
N ALA A 199 -11.88 -16.61 5.56
CA ALA A 199 -11.10 -17.73 5.07
C ALA A 199 -11.97 -18.98 4.80
N MET A 200 -12.89 -19.32 5.70
CA MET A 200 -13.86 -20.39 5.49
C MET A 200 -14.77 -20.14 4.28
N GLU A 201 -15.27 -18.91 4.09
CA GLU A 201 -16.07 -18.55 2.91
C GLU A 201 -15.33 -18.82 1.59
N TRP A 202 -14.04 -18.50 1.53
CA TRP A 202 -13.22 -18.76 0.33
C TRP A 202 -12.90 -20.25 0.15
N LEU A 203 -12.64 -20.99 1.23
CA LEU A 203 -12.47 -22.46 1.15
C LEU A 203 -13.73 -23.17 0.67
N ASN A 204 -14.92 -22.71 1.07
CA ASN A 204 -16.18 -23.32 0.68
C ASN A 204 -16.50 -23.18 -0.81
N LYS A 205 -15.78 -22.31 -1.52
CA LYS A 205 -15.86 -22.22 -2.99
C LYS A 205 -15.10 -23.32 -3.72
N ILE A 206 -14.24 -24.06 -3.03
CA ILE A 206 -13.51 -25.20 -3.59
C ILE A 206 -14.45 -26.41 -3.56
N PRO A 207 -14.80 -27.00 -4.72
CA PRO A 207 -15.72 -28.13 -4.78
C PRO A 207 -15.14 -29.37 -4.09
N GLU A 208 -16.02 -30.23 -3.59
CA GLU A 208 -15.64 -31.55 -3.09
C GLU A 208 -15.06 -32.40 -4.22
N GLY A 209 -14.05 -33.23 -3.93
CA GLY A 209 -13.32 -34.00 -4.95
C GLY A 209 -12.30 -33.21 -5.77
N SER A 210 -12.10 -31.91 -5.47
CA SER A 210 -11.01 -31.10 -6.03
C SER A 210 -9.62 -31.72 -5.77
N PRO A 211 -8.62 -31.53 -6.65
CA PRO A 211 -7.22 -31.85 -6.35
C PRO A 211 -6.68 -31.13 -5.09
N LEU A 212 -7.36 -30.09 -4.63
CA LEU A 212 -7.05 -29.34 -3.43
C LEU A 212 -7.80 -29.82 -2.19
N ASP A 213 -8.60 -30.89 -2.26
CA ASP A 213 -9.47 -31.32 -1.16
C ASP A 213 -8.70 -31.62 0.14
N VAL A 214 -7.52 -32.23 0.02
CA VAL A 214 -6.61 -32.46 1.15
C VAL A 214 -6.11 -31.14 1.74
N LYS A 215 -5.65 -30.22 0.88
CA LYS A 215 -5.16 -28.89 1.31
C LYS A 215 -6.28 -28.05 1.94
N LYS A 216 -7.49 -28.11 1.37
CA LYS A 216 -8.72 -27.51 1.89
C LYS A 216 -9.03 -28.06 3.27
N SER A 217 -8.99 -29.38 3.45
CA SER A 217 -9.25 -30.03 4.73
C SER A 217 -8.23 -29.65 5.81
N LEU A 218 -6.94 -29.63 5.47
CA LEU A 218 -5.89 -29.21 6.40
C LEU A 218 -5.99 -27.73 6.77
N LEU A 219 -6.28 -26.84 5.82
CA LEU A 219 -6.51 -25.42 6.12
C LEU A 219 -7.79 -25.22 6.95
N THR A 220 -8.84 -25.99 6.71
CA THR A 220 -10.05 -26.01 7.54
C THR A 220 -9.73 -26.40 8.98
N ALA A 221 -8.90 -27.43 9.20
CA ALA A 221 -8.47 -27.83 10.53
C ALA A 221 -7.66 -26.73 11.23
N HIS A 222 -6.80 -26.01 10.50
CA HIS A 222 -6.13 -24.83 11.04
C HIS A 222 -7.11 -23.71 11.43
N LEU A 223 -8.13 -23.45 10.61
CA LEU A 223 -9.16 -22.47 10.93
C LEU A 223 -9.99 -22.87 12.16
N MET A 224 -10.25 -24.16 12.35
CA MET A 224 -10.87 -24.67 13.57
C MET A 224 -10.02 -24.38 14.81
N LEU A 225 -8.69 -24.44 14.73
CA LEU A 225 -7.82 -24.02 15.82
C LEU A 225 -7.94 -22.51 16.12
N ASP A 226 -7.99 -21.69 15.07
CA ASP A 226 -8.16 -20.23 15.18
C ASP A 226 -9.53 -19.88 15.81
N LEU A 227 -10.55 -20.71 15.56
CA LEU A 227 -11.89 -20.63 16.18
C LEU A 227 -12.00 -21.34 17.54
N ASN A 228 -10.88 -21.80 18.11
CA ASN A 228 -10.80 -22.47 19.40
C ASN A 228 -11.59 -23.81 19.49
N GLU A 229 -11.62 -24.58 18.39
CA GLU A 229 -12.23 -25.91 18.29
C GLU A 229 -11.17 -27.03 18.10
N PRO A 230 -10.24 -27.25 19.05
CA PRO A 230 -9.10 -28.14 18.83
C PRO A 230 -9.47 -29.62 18.67
N ALA A 231 -10.58 -30.08 19.27
CA ALA A 231 -11.01 -31.47 19.15
C ALA A 231 -11.41 -31.84 17.71
N LYS A 232 -12.07 -30.93 16.98
CA LYS A 232 -12.43 -31.16 15.58
C LYS A 232 -11.21 -31.11 14.67
N ALA A 233 -10.30 -30.17 14.92
CA ALA A 233 -9.04 -30.05 14.19
C ALA A 233 -8.17 -31.31 14.33
N GLU A 234 -8.10 -31.91 15.53
CA GLU A 234 -7.31 -33.10 15.80
C GLU A 234 -7.69 -34.27 14.88
N ASN A 235 -8.99 -34.53 14.74
CA ASN A 235 -9.48 -35.63 13.92
C ASN A 235 -9.05 -35.47 12.45
N ILE A 236 -9.19 -34.26 11.91
CA ILE A 236 -8.80 -33.98 10.52
C ILE A 236 -7.29 -34.17 10.34
N PHE A 237 -6.45 -33.60 11.20
CA PHE A 237 -5.00 -33.75 11.07
C PHE A 237 -4.57 -35.22 11.16
N ARG A 238 -5.16 -36.01 12.07
CA ARG A 238 -4.87 -37.44 12.21
C ARG A 238 -5.21 -38.22 10.94
N ASN A 239 -6.29 -37.88 10.25
CA ASN A 239 -6.69 -38.57 9.01
C ASN A 239 -5.68 -38.37 7.87
N PHE A 240 -4.87 -37.30 7.92
CA PHE A 240 -3.95 -36.94 6.84
C PHE A 240 -2.46 -37.16 7.15
N ILE A 241 -2.10 -37.76 8.30
CA ILE A 241 -0.69 -38.00 8.66
C ILE A 241 0.02 -39.00 7.74
N GLU A 242 -0.72 -39.86 7.04
CA GLU A 242 -0.16 -40.79 6.05
C GLU A 242 -0.31 -40.29 4.61
N HIS A 243 -0.78 -39.05 4.41
CA HIS A 243 -0.90 -38.49 3.07
C HIS A 243 0.49 -38.21 2.47
N PRO A 244 0.83 -38.73 1.26
CA PRO A 244 2.21 -38.69 0.74
C PRO A 244 2.82 -37.29 0.64
N TYR A 245 2.01 -36.30 0.25
CA TYR A 245 2.49 -34.94 -0.04
C TYR A 245 2.19 -33.93 1.07
N GLU A 246 1.37 -34.29 2.05
CA GLU A 246 0.89 -33.34 3.07
C GLU A 246 1.25 -33.78 4.50
N LYS A 247 2.07 -34.84 4.62
CA LYS A 247 2.55 -35.41 5.89
C LYS A 247 3.16 -34.35 6.82
N GLN A 248 4.01 -33.47 6.29
CA GLN A 248 4.63 -32.40 7.07
C GLN A 248 3.59 -31.45 7.68
N SER A 249 2.61 -31.03 6.87
CA SER A 249 1.53 -30.12 7.24
C SER A 249 0.61 -30.75 8.28
N ALA A 250 0.18 -32.00 8.05
CA ALA A 250 -0.66 -32.75 8.96
C ALA A 250 -0.02 -32.94 10.34
N PHE A 251 1.25 -33.34 10.40
CA PHE A 251 1.97 -33.47 11.67
C PHE A 251 2.21 -32.13 12.37
N ASN A 252 2.52 -31.06 11.63
CA ASN A 252 2.67 -29.72 12.21
C ASN A 252 1.36 -29.26 12.85
N GLY A 253 0.25 -29.39 12.12
CA GLY A 253 -1.09 -29.06 12.60
C GLY A 253 -1.53 -29.91 13.79
N LEU A 254 -1.24 -31.21 13.77
CA LEU A 254 -1.50 -32.11 14.91
C LEU A 254 -0.71 -31.67 16.15
N GLY A 255 0.58 -31.35 16.01
CA GLY A 255 1.40 -30.86 17.11
C GLY A 255 0.86 -29.55 17.70
N MET A 256 0.46 -28.60 16.84
CA MET A 256 -0.17 -27.33 17.27
C MET A 256 -1.48 -27.59 18.03
N THR A 257 -2.30 -28.52 17.53
CA THR A 257 -3.58 -28.91 18.15
C THR A 257 -3.38 -29.50 19.54
N LEU A 258 -2.46 -30.47 19.66
CA LEU A 258 -2.15 -31.12 20.91
C LEU A 258 -1.57 -30.14 21.94
N LEU A 259 -0.72 -29.20 21.50
CA LEU A 259 -0.20 -28.14 22.36
C LEU A 259 -1.30 -27.16 22.82
N ARG A 260 -2.31 -26.89 21.99
CA ARG A 260 -3.48 -26.08 22.38
C ARG A 260 -4.33 -26.81 23.43
N MET A 261 -4.60 -28.08 23.24
CA MET A 261 -5.35 -28.90 24.20
C MET A 261 -4.59 -29.10 25.51
N GLU A 262 -3.27 -29.29 25.45
CA GLU A 262 -2.41 -29.33 26.62
C GLU A 262 -2.55 -28.04 27.44
N SER A 263 -2.60 -26.87 26.80
CA SER A 263 -2.82 -25.60 27.50
C SER A 263 -4.17 -25.53 28.24
N GLN A 264 -5.18 -26.26 27.77
CA GLN A 264 -6.53 -26.27 28.33
C GLN A 264 -6.67 -27.32 29.45
N GLU A 265 -6.10 -28.51 29.26
CA GLU A 265 -6.26 -29.66 30.14
C GLU A 265 -5.08 -29.89 31.09
N LYS A 266 -3.93 -29.26 30.84
CA LYS A 266 -2.65 -29.43 31.57
C LYS A 266 -2.17 -30.88 31.69
N LYS A 267 -2.45 -31.70 30.66
CA LYS A 267 -2.06 -33.12 30.62
C LYS A 267 -0.70 -33.31 29.96
N ARG A 268 0.25 -33.89 30.70
CA ARG A 268 1.62 -34.16 30.23
C ARG A 268 1.66 -35.06 28.98
N GLU A 269 0.78 -36.05 28.89
CA GLU A 269 0.69 -36.95 27.73
C GLU A 269 0.47 -36.18 26.41
N LYS A 270 -0.34 -35.12 26.44
CA LYS A 270 -0.59 -34.28 25.25
C LYS A 270 0.64 -33.47 24.86
N LEU A 271 1.44 -33.05 25.84
CA LEU A 271 2.69 -32.36 25.58
C LEU A 271 3.70 -33.26 24.85
N GLU A 272 3.89 -34.48 25.36
CA GLU A 272 4.80 -35.46 24.74
C GLU A 272 4.32 -35.86 23.34
N ALA A 273 3.01 -36.03 23.17
CA ALA A 273 2.41 -36.28 21.86
C ALA A 273 2.63 -35.11 20.88
N ALA A 274 2.53 -33.85 21.35
CA ALA A 274 2.81 -32.67 20.54
C ALA A 274 4.28 -32.63 20.08
N ILE A 275 5.23 -32.89 20.99
CA ILE A 275 6.68 -32.95 20.69
C ILE A 275 6.95 -34.04 19.64
N ASN A 276 6.37 -35.24 19.80
CA ASN A 276 6.51 -36.31 18.84
C ASN A 276 5.94 -35.92 17.46
N ALA A 277 4.75 -35.31 17.41
CA ALA A 277 4.16 -34.83 16.16
C ALA A 277 5.05 -33.81 15.45
N PHE A 278 5.62 -32.83 16.17
CA PHE A 278 6.57 -31.88 15.58
C PHE A 278 7.85 -32.54 15.06
N ASN A 279 8.41 -33.50 15.79
CA ASN A 279 9.57 -34.26 15.32
C ASN A 279 9.27 -35.05 14.04
N ARG A 280 8.08 -35.66 13.95
CA ARG A 280 7.61 -36.33 12.72
C ARG A 280 7.40 -35.36 11.56
N SER A 281 6.90 -34.15 11.84
CA SER A 281 6.81 -33.08 10.84
C SER A 281 8.19 -32.72 10.28
N LEU A 282 9.21 -32.58 11.13
CA LEU A 282 10.59 -32.27 10.70
C LEU A 282 11.27 -33.40 9.89
N GLN A 283 10.78 -34.64 10.00
CA GLN A 283 11.26 -35.76 9.19
C GLN A 283 10.64 -35.78 7.78
N ALA A 284 9.51 -35.10 7.59
CA ALA A 284 8.85 -34.99 6.29
C ALA A 284 9.41 -33.79 5.51
N PRO A 285 9.62 -33.92 4.19
CA PRO A 285 10.07 -32.81 3.36
C PRO A 285 9.02 -31.69 3.31
N GLY A 286 9.49 -30.45 3.26
CA GLY A 286 8.66 -29.26 3.03
C GLY A 286 9.13 -28.01 3.76
N TYR A 287 8.46 -26.89 3.50
CA TYR A 287 8.86 -25.53 3.87
C TYR A 287 8.48 -25.11 5.30
N LEU A 288 7.76 -25.95 6.06
CA LEU A 288 7.26 -25.59 7.40
C LEU A 288 8.29 -25.70 8.52
N ASN A 289 9.54 -26.06 8.22
CA ASN A 289 10.58 -26.31 9.22
C ASN A 289 10.76 -25.18 10.24
N ALA A 290 10.82 -23.93 9.78
CA ALA A 290 10.96 -22.78 10.69
C ALA A 290 9.80 -22.68 11.69
N LYS A 291 8.56 -22.86 11.20
CA LYS A 291 7.34 -22.86 12.00
C LYS A 291 7.31 -24.06 12.95
N THR A 292 7.68 -25.24 12.48
CA THR A 292 7.75 -26.47 13.30
C THR A 292 8.74 -26.32 14.44
N PHE A 293 9.96 -25.80 14.18
CA PHE A 293 10.94 -25.54 15.22
C PHE A 293 10.45 -24.51 16.25
N PHE A 294 9.75 -23.46 15.84
CA PHE A 294 9.16 -22.49 16.76
C PHE A 294 8.16 -23.15 17.72
N TYR A 295 7.22 -23.94 17.21
CA TYR A 295 6.23 -24.60 18.06
C TYR A 295 6.83 -25.75 18.89
N LEU A 296 7.84 -26.45 18.38
CA LEU A 296 8.62 -27.41 19.16
C LEU A 296 9.33 -26.73 20.33
N GLY A 297 9.89 -25.53 20.11
CA GLY A 297 10.43 -24.69 21.17
C GLY A 297 9.39 -24.34 22.22
N ASN A 298 8.18 -23.94 21.80
CA ASN A 298 7.06 -23.67 22.73
C ASN A 298 6.67 -24.90 23.55
N ALA A 299 6.66 -26.09 22.94
CA ALA A 299 6.38 -27.34 23.64
C ALA A 299 7.48 -27.67 24.66
N HIS A 300 8.75 -27.56 24.29
CA HIS A 300 9.86 -27.76 25.22
C HIS A 300 9.88 -26.74 26.36
N PHE A 301 9.57 -25.48 26.07
CA PHE A 301 9.48 -24.43 27.09
C PHE A 301 8.41 -24.75 28.13
N ARG A 302 7.20 -25.17 27.69
CA ARG A 302 6.14 -25.59 28.61
C ARG A 302 6.48 -26.85 29.40
N GLY A 303 7.23 -27.76 28.81
CA GLY A 303 7.75 -28.95 29.50
C GLY A 303 8.89 -28.66 30.47
N GLY A 304 9.30 -27.40 30.64
CA GLY A 304 10.41 -26.99 31.49
C GLY A 304 11.79 -27.34 30.93
N ASN A 305 11.88 -27.83 29.68
CA ASN A 305 13.14 -28.14 29.03
C ASN A 305 13.69 -26.92 28.27
N TYR A 306 14.12 -25.91 29.04
CA TYR A 306 14.48 -24.61 28.50
C TYR A 306 15.69 -24.65 27.55
N ALA A 307 16.64 -25.56 27.77
CA ALA A 307 17.79 -25.75 26.88
C ALA A 307 17.35 -26.24 25.48
N LYS A 308 16.46 -27.23 25.41
CA LYS A 308 15.91 -27.69 24.12
C LYS A 308 14.98 -26.64 23.49
N ALA A 309 14.28 -25.86 24.31
CA ALA A 309 13.47 -24.76 23.81
C ALA A 309 14.34 -23.71 23.10
N GLU A 310 15.41 -23.27 23.75
CA GLU A 310 16.41 -22.35 23.19
C GLU A 310 16.99 -22.87 21.87
N GLU A 311 17.44 -24.13 21.84
CA GLU A 311 17.96 -24.76 20.62
C GLU A 311 16.93 -24.77 19.48
N SER A 312 15.67 -25.07 19.79
CA SER A 312 14.58 -25.10 18.82
C SER A 312 14.27 -23.70 18.28
N TYR A 313 14.24 -22.68 19.14
CA TYR A 313 14.06 -21.30 18.69
C TYR A 313 15.24 -20.82 17.84
N ALA A 314 16.47 -21.16 18.20
CA ALA A 314 17.65 -20.84 17.40
C ALA A 314 17.57 -21.48 16.00
N LYS A 315 17.16 -22.75 15.90
CA LYS A 315 16.93 -23.43 14.62
C LYS A 315 15.79 -22.79 13.81
N SER A 316 14.75 -22.30 14.48
CA SER A 316 13.67 -21.55 13.84
C SER A 316 14.19 -20.24 13.24
N LEU A 317 14.91 -19.45 14.04
CA LEU A 317 15.46 -18.14 13.65
C LEU A 317 16.51 -18.24 12.55
N TYR A 318 17.32 -19.31 12.56
CA TYR A 318 18.27 -19.60 11.48
C TYR A 318 17.58 -19.78 10.12
N LYS A 319 16.35 -20.31 10.12
CA LYS A 319 15.57 -20.53 8.89
C LYS A 319 14.73 -19.32 8.50
N LYS A 320 14.07 -18.70 9.47
CA LYS A 320 13.23 -17.52 9.27
C LYS A 320 13.24 -16.70 10.54
N LEU A 321 13.74 -15.47 10.44
CA LEU A 321 13.67 -14.55 11.56
C LEU A 321 12.20 -14.26 11.89
N SER A 322 11.84 -14.33 13.17
CA SER A 322 10.52 -13.94 13.63
C SER A 322 10.58 -13.38 15.04
N THR A 323 9.90 -12.26 15.24
CA THR A 323 9.77 -11.58 16.54
C THR A 323 9.36 -12.53 17.67
N PRO A 324 8.30 -13.37 17.52
CA PRO A 324 7.88 -14.24 18.62
C PRO A 324 8.93 -15.28 18.99
N ALA A 325 9.70 -15.78 18.02
CA ALA A 325 10.76 -16.74 18.29
C ALA A 325 11.93 -16.11 19.07
N VAL A 326 12.29 -14.85 18.77
CA VAL A 326 13.34 -14.14 19.52
C VAL A 326 12.91 -13.90 20.97
N ILE A 327 11.67 -13.45 21.20
CA ILE A 327 11.12 -13.26 22.56
C ILE A 327 11.17 -14.57 23.36
N ASN A 328 10.64 -15.64 22.77
CA ASN A 328 10.54 -16.90 23.46
C ASN A 328 11.93 -17.52 23.70
N MET A 329 12.90 -17.27 22.82
CA MET A 329 14.30 -17.62 23.03
C MET A 329 14.90 -16.86 24.22
N ALA A 330 14.67 -15.56 24.32
CA ALA A 330 15.13 -14.76 25.45
C ALA A 330 14.55 -15.29 26.78
N PHE A 331 13.25 -15.57 26.82
CA PHE A 331 12.63 -16.17 28.00
C PHE A 331 13.15 -17.57 28.31
N ALA A 332 13.41 -18.40 27.29
CA ALA A 332 14.04 -19.71 27.47
C ALA A 332 15.43 -19.56 28.10
N MET A 333 16.25 -18.62 27.62
CA MET A 333 17.57 -18.32 28.18
C MET A 333 17.48 -17.88 29.65
N MET A 334 16.55 -16.99 29.99
CA MET A 334 16.34 -16.55 31.37
C MET A 334 15.98 -17.70 32.28
N LYS A 335 15.02 -18.54 31.88
CA LYS A 335 14.62 -19.75 32.62
C LYS A 335 15.72 -20.82 32.67
N ASN A 336 16.66 -20.79 31.72
CA ASN A 336 17.87 -21.62 31.68
C ASN A 336 19.07 -20.99 32.40
N ASN A 337 18.87 -19.96 33.24
CA ASN A 337 19.92 -19.24 33.98
C ASN A 337 20.99 -18.55 33.10
N LYS A 338 20.73 -18.35 31.81
CA LYS A 338 21.61 -17.65 30.86
C LYS A 338 21.26 -16.17 30.75
N MET A 339 21.17 -15.49 31.89
CA MET A 339 20.69 -14.09 31.96
C MET A 339 21.55 -13.12 31.14
N THR A 340 22.87 -13.31 31.08
CA THR A 340 23.77 -12.46 30.27
C THR A 340 23.47 -12.56 28.78
N GLN A 341 23.24 -13.77 28.26
CA GLN A 341 22.92 -13.99 26.85
C GLN A 341 21.54 -13.44 26.49
N ALA A 342 20.55 -13.60 27.38
CA ALA A 342 19.24 -12.97 27.22
C ALA A 342 19.34 -11.44 27.15
N ALA A 343 20.25 -10.86 27.92
CA ALA A 343 20.49 -9.43 27.94
C ALA A 343 21.25 -8.91 26.70
N GLU A 344 22.13 -9.72 26.11
CA GLU A 344 22.72 -9.43 24.80
C GLU A 344 21.66 -9.45 23.69
N LEU A 345 20.76 -10.44 23.71
CA LEU A 345 19.65 -10.55 22.76
C LEU A 345 18.67 -9.37 22.87
N TYR A 346 18.42 -8.91 24.10
CA TYR A 346 17.70 -7.65 24.36
C TYR A 346 18.35 -6.46 23.63
N ARG A 347 19.68 -6.32 23.73
CA ARG A 347 20.41 -5.21 23.13
C ARG A 347 20.33 -5.24 21.60
N GLU A 348 20.38 -6.43 21.00
CA GLU A 348 20.25 -6.60 19.54
C GLU A 348 18.84 -6.25 19.05
N THR A 349 17.81 -6.70 19.78
CA THR A 349 16.41 -6.50 19.42
C THR A 349 15.94 -5.07 19.59
N ALA A 350 16.53 -4.30 20.50
CA ALA A 350 16.19 -2.89 20.70
C ALA A 350 16.36 -1.99 19.47
N ILE A 351 17.25 -2.38 18.56
CA ILE A 351 17.52 -1.65 17.32
C ILE A 351 16.28 -1.67 16.43
N THR A 352 15.65 -2.84 16.31
CA THR A 352 14.53 -3.07 15.40
C THR A 352 13.18 -3.01 16.09
N GLU A 353 13.09 -3.36 17.38
CA GLU A 353 11.85 -3.50 18.15
C GLU A 353 12.02 -3.02 19.61
N PRO A 354 11.99 -1.71 19.86
CA PRO A 354 12.24 -1.15 21.20
C PRO A 354 11.21 -1.59 22.24
N GLU A 355 9.93 -1.70 21.88
CA GLU A 355 8.88 -2.14 22.81
C GLU A 355 9.09 -3.59 23.28
N MET A 356 9.52 -4.46 22.37
CA MET A 356 9.86 -5.84 22.68
C MET A 356 11.08 -5.88 23.61
N ALA A 357 12.09 -5.10 23.29
CA ALA A 357 13.29 -5.00 24.10
C ALA A 357 12.95 -4.56 25.54
N VAL A 358 12.05 -3.58 25.72
CA VAL A 358 11.57 -3.16 27.05
C VAL A 358 10.96 -4.33 27.83
N LYS A 359 10.16 -5.19 27.19
CA LYS A 359 9.58 -6.39 27.84
C LYS A 359 10.65 -7.39 28.27
N ILE A 360 11.66 -7.62 27.44
CA ILE A 360 12.78 -8.52 27.78
C ILE A 360 13.59 -7.93 28.95
N MET A 361 13.89 -6.63 28.90
CA MET A 361 14.64 -5.92 29.94
C MET A 361 13.96 -5.98 31.32
N ALA A 362 12.64 -5.85 31.37
CA ALA A 362 11.89 -5.83 32.63
C ALA A 362 12.09 -7.11 33.48
N GLU A 363 12.43 -8.23 32.84
CA GLU A 363 12.64 -9.52 33.50
C GLU A 363 14.11 -9.78 33.88
N ILE A 364 15.05 -8.90 33.48
CA ILE A 364 16.49 -9.06 33.73
C ILE A 364 16.89 -8.25 34.98
N PRO A 365 17.54 -8.86 35.99
CA PRO A 365 18.01 -8.11 37.16
C PRO A 365 18.99 -6.99 36.81
N ASN A 366 18.86 -5.83 37.47
CA ASN A 366 19.75 -4.68 37.27
C ASN A 366 21.24 -5.03 37.41
N SER A 367 21.59 -5.93 38.34
CA SER A 367 22.97 -6.38 38.56
C SER A 367 23.59 -7.13 37.37
N VAL A 368 22.76 -7.73 36.51
CA VAL A 368 23.19 -8.33 35.24
C VAL A 368 23.32 -7.26 34.17
N LEU A 369 22.34 -6.35 34.09
CA LEU A 369 22.36 -5.24 33.14
C LEU A 369 23.58 -4.34 33.33
N GLU A 370 23.99 -4.09 34.58
CA GLU A 370 25.19 -3.32 34.94
C GLU A 370 26.49 -3.90 34.38
N LYS A 371 26.58 -5.23 34.29
CA LYS A 371 27.76 -5.94 33.76
C LYS A 371 27.86 -5.91 32.23
N ILE A 372 26.79 -5.50 31.55
CA ILE A 372 26.79 -5.37 30.09
C ILE A 372 27.43 -4.02 29.76
N PRO A 373 28.51 -4.01 28.96
CA PRO A 373 29.16 -2.77 28.53
C PRO A 373 28.14 -1.80 27.93
N ALA A 374 28.22 -0.53 28.33
CA ALA A 374 27.37 0.53 27.77
C ALA A 374 27.67 0.79 26.28
N GLU A 375 28.84 0.38 25.80
CA GLU A 375 29.26 0.49 24.41
C GLU A 375 28.84 -0.76 23.62
N PHE A 376 28.34 -0.56 22.40
CA PHE A 376 28.29 -1.63 21.42
C PHE A 376 29.73 -2.09 21.15
N SER A 377 30.07 -3.30 21.58
CA SER A 377 31.40 -3.88 21.33
C SER A 377 31.72 -3.75 19.85
N ARG A 378 32.84 -3.09 19.53
CA ARG A 378 33.39 -3.04 18.18
C ARG A 378 33.56 -4.48 17.68
N ILE A 379 32.64 -4.95 16.83
CA ILE A 379 32.90 -6.17 16.07
C ILE A 379 33.95 -5.77 15.04
N THR A 380 35.19 -6.20 15.27
CA THR A 380 36.29 -6.08 14.31
C THR A 380 35.89 -6.86 13.07
N LEU A 381 35.48 -6.17 12.01
CA LEU A 381 35.32 -6.78 10.69
C LEU A 381 36.70 -7.29 10.27
N GLN A 382 36.84 -8.59 10.01
CA GLN A 382 37.99 -9.09 9.27
C GLN A 382 37.97 -8.41 7.90
N GLU A 383 38.92 -7.52 7.67
CA GLU A 383 39.15 -6.83 6.42
C GLU A 383 39.52 -7.85 5.35
N ASN A 384 38.54 -8.41 4.63
CA ASN A 384 38.78 -9.18 3.42
C ASN A 384 37.64 -8.99 2.42
N ALA A 385 37.64 -7.82 1.78
CA ALA A 385 37.26 -7.66 0.37
C ALA A 385 37.56 -6.20 -0.01
N GLN A 386 38.63 -6.01 -0.80
CA GLN A 386 38.87 -4.74 -1.47
C GLN A 386 37.73 -4.50 -2.47
N TYR A 387 36.75 -3.67 -2.09
CA TYR A 387 35.74 -3.15 -3.01
C TYR A 387 36.25 -1.83 -3.60
N GLN A 388 36.60 -1.85 -4.88
CA GLN A 388 36.76 -0.62 -5.66
C GLN A 388 35.36 -0.07 -5.98
N THR A 389 35.07 1.15 -5.50
CA THR A 389 33.82 1.86 -5.78
C THR A 389 33.79 2.39 -7.22
N VAL A 390 32.66 2.19 -7.91
CA VAL A 390 32.40 2.59 -9.31
C VAL A 390 32.36 4.12 -9.53
N PHE A 391 32.50 4.94 -8.47
CA PHE A 391 32.49 6.40 -8.56
C PHE A 391 33.90 7.01 -8.54
N GLN A 392 34.67 6.76 -9.60
CA GLN A 392 35.75 7.66 -10.02
C GLN A 392 35.69 7.84 -11.54
N MET A 393 34.73 8.64 -12.02
CA MET A 393 34.75 9.15 -13.40
C MET A 393 35.15 10.62 -13.39
N LYS A 394 36.28 10.91 -14.04
CA LYS A 394 36.76 12.26 -14.34
C LYS A 394 35.74 13.00 -15.22
N PRO A 395 35.59 14.33 -15.08
CA PRO A 395 34.64 15.11 -15.88
C PRO A 395 35.06 15.16 -17.36
N LYS A 396 34.12 14.91 -18.27
CA LYS A 396 34.31 15.10 -19.72
C LYS A 396 34.10 16.57 -20.12
N PRO A 397 34.81 17.08 -21.15
CA PRO A 397 34.77 18.49 -21.54
C PRO A 397 33.50 18.85 -22.35
N LYS A 398 33.07 20.11 -22.24
CA LYS A 398 31.92 20.70 -22.94
C LYS A 398 32.18 20.83 -24.46
N PRO A 399 31.17 20.62 -25.32
CA PRO A 399 31.26 20.94 -26.75
C PRO A 399 31.03 22.44 -27.03
N PRO A 400 31.57 22.98 -28.13
CA PRO A 400 31.53 24.40 -28.45
C PRO A 400 30.23 24.86 -29.11
N LEU A 401 29.87 26.12 -28.83
CA LEU A 401 28.72 26.86 -29.38
C LEU A 401 28.99 27.37 -30.80
N THR A 402 27.97 27.30 -31.67
CA THR A 402 27.86 28.10 -32.90
C THR A 402 26.42 28.58 -33.13
N PRO A 403 26.22 29.68 -33.91
CA PRO A 403 25.21 30.68 -33.59
C PRO A 403 23.93 30.66 -34.45
N ALA A 404 22.95 31.41 -33.94
CA ALA A 404 21.56 31.55 -34.36
C ALA A 404 21.32 32.09 -35.78
N LYS A 405 20.17 31.71 -36.36
CA LYS A 405 19.51 32.45 -37.45
C LYS A 405 18.01 32.65 -37.20
N ALA A 406 17.68 33.94 -37.24
CA ALA A 406 16.48 34.69 -37.62
C ALA A 406 15.06 34.09 -37.59
N LYS A 407 14.24 34.91 -36.90
CA LYS A 407 12.77 35.05 -36.83
C LYS A 407 12.00 34.89 -38.15
N THR A 408 10.81 34.31 -38.04
CA THR A 408 9.65 34.60 -38.89
C THR A 408 8.39 34.72 -38.03
N GLU A 409 7.57 35.70 -38.37
CA GLU A 409 6.39 36.18 -37.65
C GLU A 409 5.21 35.20 -37.72
N ALA A 410 4.45 35.12 -36.62
CA ALA A 410 3.30 34.24 -36.48
C ALA A 410 2.02 34.90 -37.04
N SER A 411 1.35 34.18 -37.94
CA SER A 411 0.01 34.50 -38.45
C SER A 411 -1.07 33.95 -37.52
N LEU A 412 -2.09 34.77 -37.25
CA LEU A 412 -3.28 34.45 -36.45
C LEU A 412 -4.49 34.21 -37.38
N GLU A 413 -4.52 33.10 -38.11
CA GLU A 413 -5.78 32.58 -38.71
C GLU A 413 -5.76 31.03 -38.81
N PRO A 414 -6.89 30.34 -38.52
CA PRO A 414 -6.98 28.89 -38.65
C PRO A 414 -7.16 28.46 -40.11
N ALA A 415 -6.24 27.62 -40.61
CA ALA A 415 -6.32 27.03 -41.94
C ALA A 415 -7.47 26.02 -42.05
N ALA A 416 -8.28 26.19 -43.11
CA ALA A 416 -9.35 25.29 -43.53
C ALA A 416 -8.78 23.93 -43.99
N ILE A 417 -9.49 22.86 -43.62
CA ILE A 417 -9.21 21.49 -44.06
C ILE A 417 -9.67 21.36 -45.52
N SER A 418 -8.70 21.25 -46.44
CA SER A 418 -8.92 21.00 -47.86
C SER A 418 -9.02 19.50 -48.15
N ASP A 419 -10.01 19.17 -48.98
CA ASP A 419 -10.33 17.87 -49.54
C ASP A 419 -9.13 17.10 -50.13
N ARG A 420 -9.01 15.82 -49.76
CA ARG A 420 -8.37 14.79 -50.60
C ARG A 420 -9.25 13.54 -50.62
N LYS A 421 -9.81 13.25 -51.80
CA LYS A 421 -10.51 12.01 -52.13
C LYS A 421 -9.52 10.85 -52.27
N MET A 422 -9.80 9.72 -51.62
CA MET A 422 -9.30 8.39 -51.95
C MET A 422 -10.45 7.35 -51.86
N PRO A 423 -10.35 6.21 -52.56
CA PRO A 423 -11.48 5.39 -53.02
C PRO A 423 -12.01 4.39 -51.97
N PRO A 424 -13.17 3.73 -52.22
CA PRO A 424 -13.93 3.06 -51.18
C PRO A 424 -13.48 1.60 -50.99
N GLU A 425 -12.98 1.26 -49.81
CA GLU A 425 -12.95 -0.13 -49.34
C GLU A 425 -13.49 -0.22 -47.91
N THR A 426 -14.64 -0.90 -47.82
CA THR A 426 -15.22 -1.63 -46.68
C THR A 426 -15.11 -1.03 -45.27
N ILE A 427 -16.25 -0.45 -44.85
CA ILE A 427 -16.57 -0.05 -43.48
C ILE A 427 -16.46 -1.26 -42.53
N LYS A 428 -15.44 -1.25 -41.66
CA LYS A 428 -15.55 -1.82 -40.31
C LYS A 428 -15.76 -0.64 -39.37
N GLN A 429 -16.80 -0.73 -38.54
CA GLN A 429 -17.10 0.25 -37.50
C GLN A 429 -15.87 0.41 -36.59
N GLU A 430 -15.25 1.59 -36.61
CA GLU A 430 -14.28 1.98 -35.59
C GLU A 430 -15.03 2.24 -34.28
N GLU A 431 -14.77 1.38 -33.30
CA GLU A 431 -15.20 1.58 -31.92
C GLU A 431 -14.62 2.90 -31.39
N SER A 432 -15.50 3.77 -30.89
CA SER A 432 -15.10 4.99 -30.19
C SER A 432 -14.16 4.64 -29.03
N VAL A 433 -12.95 5.20 -29.02
CA VAL A 433 -12.01 5.10 -27.89
C VAL A 433 -12.73 5.57 -26.62
N LYS A 434 -13.09 4.62 -25.75
CA LYS A 434 -13.64 4.91 -24.41
C LYS A 434 -12.53 5.56 -23.58
N ILE A 435 -12.67 6.85 -23.32
CA ILE A 435 -11.83 7.57 -22.36
C ILE A 435 -12.36 7.21 -20.97
N GLU A 436 -11.59 6.43 -20.22
CA GLU A 436 -11.93 5.94 -18.87
C GLU A 436 -12.25 7.11 -17.92
N THR A 437 -13.36 6.98 -17.19
CA THR A 437 -13.73 7.93 -16.12
C THR A 437 -13.01 7.57 -14.82
N PHE A 438 -12.92 8.52 -13.86
CA PHE A 438 -12.22 8.33 -12.57
C PHE A 438 -12.67 7.07 -11.79
N GLY A 439 -13.93 6.65 -11.95
CA GLY A 439 -14.45 5.41 -11.36
C GLY A 439 -13.86 4.14 -11.99
N GLU A 440 -13.41 4.19 -13.24
CA GLU A 440 -12.85 3.05 -14.00
C GLU A 440 -11.33 2.95 -13.82
N VAL A 441 -10.62 4.09 -13.81
CA VAL A 441 -9.16 4.14 -13.54
C VAL A 441 -8.83 3.69 -12.10
N PHE A 442 -9.72 3.97 -11.14
CA PHE A 442 -9.55 3.57 -9.74
C PHE A 442 -10.36 2.33 -9.32
N SER A 443 -11.24 1.76 -10.16
CA SER A 443 -11.87 0.45 -9.88
C SER A 443 -10.90 -0.74 -10.09
N GLY A 444 -9.77 -0.50 -10.77
CA GLY A 444 -8.60 -1.40 -10.77
C GLY A 444 -8.09 -1.69 -9.35
N TRP A 445 -8.34 -0.78 -8.40
CA TRP A 445 -8.29 -1.05 -6.96
C TRP A 445 -9.64 -1.59 -6.48
N ALA A 446 -9.88 -2.89 -6.69
CA ALA A 446 -11.11 -3.53 -6.22
C ALA A 446 -11.12 -3.63 -4.69
N VAL A 447 -11.88 -2.70 -4.08
CA VAL A 447 -12.49 -2.87 -2.77
C VAL A 447 -13.61 -3.91 -2.90
N LYS A 448 -13.57 -4.95 -2.05
CA LYS A 448 -14.49 -6.10 -2.11
C LYS A 448 -15.91 -5.72 -1.69
N GLU A 449 -16.85 -6.23 -2.47
CA GLU A 449 -18.28 -5.93 -2.50
C GLU A 449 -19.14 -6.58 -1.39
N LYS A 450 -18.61 -6.82 -0.18
CA LYS A 450 -19.37 -7.55 0.89
C LYS A 450 -19.23 -7.02 2.32
N GLU A 451 -18.84 -5.76 2.51
CA GLU A 451 -18.54 -5.20 3.84
C GLU A 451 -19.58 -4.22 4.40
N THR A 452 -20.78 -4.12 3.82
CA THR A 452 -21.80 -3.18 4.34
C THR A 452 -22.39 -3.57 5.70
N ALA A 453 -22.17 -4.80 6.19
CA ALA A 453 -22.61 -5.23 7.52
C ALA A 453 -21.53 -5.15 8.64
N GLN A 454 -20.25 -4.92 8.30
CA GLN A 454 -19.14 -4.81 9.28
C GLN A 454 -18.24 -3.59 9.04
N ASP A 455 -18.73 -2.57 8.32
CA ASP A 455 -18.00 -1.32 8.17
C ASP A 455 -18.05 -0.53 9.49
N ALA A 456 -16.91 -0.48 10.20
CA ALA A 456 -16.76 0.23 11.47
C ALA A 456 -17.10 1.74 11.36
N PHE A 457 -16.87 2.37 10.20
CA PHE A 457 -17.24 3.77 9.97
C PHE A 457 -18.75 3.91 9.81
N ILE A 458 -19.39 3.09 8.98
CA ILE A 458 -20.85 3.12 8.78
C ILE A 458 -21.60 2.74 10.05
N SER A 459 -21.04 1.89 10.91
CA SER A 459 -21.64 1.56 12.21
C SER A 459 -21.85 2.79 13.13
N ARG A 460 -21.09 3.87 12.90
CA ARG A 460 -21.24 5.15 13.61
C ARG A 460 -22.58 5.83 13.31
N ALA A 461 -23.17 5.60 12.13
CA ALA A 461 -24.47 6.13 11.74
C ALA A 461 -25.58 5.71 12.71
N PHE A 462 -25.59 4.44 13.14
CA PHE A 462 -26.57 3.93 14.09
C PHE A 462 -26.37 4.48 15.50
N LYS A 463 -25.11 4.58 15.95
CA LYS A 463 -24.79 5.23 17.23
C LYS A 463 -25.24 6.69 17.24
N MET A 464 -25.01 7.39 16.14
CA MET A 464 -25.45 8.77 15.96
C MET A 464 -26.98 8.89 15.99
N ALA A 465 -27.68 8.00 15.27
CA ALA A 465 -29.14 7.95 15.29
C ALA A 465 -29.67 7.74 16.72
N THR A 466 -29.17 6.74 17.45
CA THR A 466 -29.57 6.49 18.86
C THR A 466 -29.29 7.69 19.77
N SER A 467 -28.11 8.31 19.64
CA SER A 467 -27.75 9.50 20.42
C SER A 467 -28.72 10.67 20.18
N LEU A 468 -29.14 10.88 18.93
CA LEU A 468 -30.14 11.89 18.59
C LEU A 468 -31.56 11.51 19.05
N GLU A 469 -31.92 10.22 19.06
CA GLU A 469 -33.18 9.75 19.62
C GLU A 469 -33.27 10.09 21.11
N ASP A 470 -32.20 9.84 21.85
CA ASP A 470 -32.09 10.15 23.27
C ASP A 470 -32.10 11.67 23.52
N GLU A 471 -31.41 12.45 22.69
CA GLU A 471 -31.31 13.92 22.84
C GLU A 471 -32.60 14.66 22.46
N PHE A 472 -33.31 14.21 21.42
CA PHE A 472 -34.51 14.89 20.91
C PHE A 472 -35.83 14.23 21.31
N GLY A 473 -35.80 13.07 21.96
CA GLY A 473 -36.99 12.37 22.45
C GLY A 473 -37.93 11.90 21.33
N LYS A 474 -37.40 11.66 20.12
CA LYS A 474 -38.17 11.20 18.95
C LYS A 474 -37.34 10.24 18.11
N LYS A 475 -38.00 9.35 17.37
CA LYS A 475 -37.32 8.42 16.47
C LYS A 475 -36.58 9.13 15.34
N ILE A 476 -35.36 8.69 15.06
CA ILE A 476 -34.48 9.26 14.04
C ILE A 476 -34.32 8.24 12.92
N TYR A 477 -34.91 8.56 11.78
CA TYR A 477 -34.88 7.71 10.60
C TYR A 477 -33.82 8.20 9.61
N PHE A 478 -33.23 7.28 8.84
CA PHE A 478 -32.30 7.62 7.75
C PHE A 478 -33.06 8.14 6.52
N ASN A 479 -33.68 9.30 6.66
CA ASN A 479 -34.43 10.03 5.63
C ASN A 479 -34.12 11.54 5.70
N ILE A 480 -34.78 12.34 4.86
CA ILE A 480 -34.55 13.79 4.79
C ILE A 480 -34.78 14.50 6.14
N ASN A 481 -35.75 14.03 6.94
CA ASN A 481 -36.01 14.57 8.27
C ASN A 481 -34.87 14.23 9.24
N GLY A 482 -34.30 13.03 9.16
CA GLY A 482 -33.10 12.66 9.91
C GLY A 482 -31.89 13.52 9.54
N ILE A 483 -31.71 13.83 8.26
CA ILE A 483 -30.66 14.76 7.80
C ILE A 483 -30.85 16.17 8.39
N ALA A 484 -32.09 16.64 8.51
CA ALA A 484 -32.39 17.91 9.18
C ALA A 484 -31.98 17.91 10.66
N GLU A 485 -32.20 16.80 11.37
CA GLU A 485 -31.77 16.65 12.77
C GLU A 485 -30.25 16.58 12.92
N ILE A 486 -29.56 15.91 11.99
CA ILE A 486 -28.09 15.89 11.92
C ILE A 486 -27.55 17.31 11.71
N GLU A 487 -28.13 18.07 10.78
CA GLU A 487 -27.74 19.45 10.53
C GLU A 487 -27.96 20.32 11.77
N LYS A 488 -29.13 20.20 12.42
CA LYS A 488 -29.43 20.89 13.67
C LYS A 488 -28.39 20.58 14.74
N LYS A 489 -28.01 19.32 14.91
CA LYS A 489 -26.97 18.90 15.87
C LYS A 489 -25.63 19.55 15.56
N LEU A 490 -25.19 19.52 14.30
CA LEU A 490 -23.94 20.16 13.87
C LEU A 490 -23.96 21.67 14.18
N ARG A 491 -25.04 22.38 13.83
CA ARG A 491 -25.16 23.81 14.12
C ARG A 491 -25.10 24.10 15.63
N MET A 492 -25.87 23.38 16.44
CA MET A 492 -25.85 23.58 17.90
C MET A 492 -24.48 23.29 18.52
N THR A 493 -23.73 22.36 17.93
CA THR A 493 -22.39 22.01 18.38
C THR A 493 -21.42 23.13 18.02
N PHE A 494 -21.31 23.51 16.75
CA PHE A 494 -20.36 24.52 16.30
C PHE A 494 -20.73 25.98 16.65
N LEU A 495 -21.96 26.25 17.11
CA LEU A 495 -22.33 27.54 17.72
C LEU A 495 -21.82 27.71 19.16
N LYS A 496 -21.50 26.62 19.87
CA LYS A 496 -21.02 26.68 21.26
C LYS A 496 -19.50 26.94 21.26
N SER A 497 -19.07 28.03 21.91
CA SER A 497 -17.69 28.51 21.90
C SER A 497 -16.66 27.65 22.67
N LYS A 498 -17.03 26.47 23.19
CA LYS A 498 -16.19 25.65 24.08
C LYS A 498 -16.24 24.15 23.77
N ILE A 499 -15.99 23.76 22.52
CA ILE A 499 -15.80 22.35 22.16
C ILE A 499 -14.33 22.08 21.88
N THR A 500 -13.85 20.94 22.36
CA THR A 500 -12.48 20.50 22.11
C THR A 500 -12.33 20.03 20.65
N PRO A 501 -11.17 20.22 20.01
CA PRO A 501 -10.96 19.78 18.63
C PRO A 501 -11.29 18.29 18.40
N GLN A 502 -10.98 17.43 19.37
CA GLN A 502 -11.31 16.00 19.28
C GLN A 502 -12.83 15.77 19.30
N ALA A 503 -13.58 16.46 20.15
CA ALA A 503 -15.03 16.33 20.19
C ALA A 503 -15.69 16.86 18.90
N SER A 504 -15.16 17.94 18.32
CA SER A 504 -15.55 18.43 16.99
C SER A 504 -15.28 17.40 15.89
N LEU A 505 -14.16 16.70 15.97
CA LEU A 505 -13.82 15.64 15.01
C LEU A 505 -14.77 14.45 15.12
N GLU A 506 -15.03 13.96 16.34
CA GLU A 506 -15.92 12.81 16.54
C GLU A 506 -17.36 13.09 16.07
N ILE A 507 -17.89 14.29 16.37
CA ILE A 507 -19.25 14.65 15.91
C ILE A 507 -19.32 14.77 14.39
N VAL A 508 -18.26 15.29 13.75
CA VAL A 508 -18.17 15.39 12.29
C VAL A 508 -18.12 14.00 11.67
N LEU A 509 -17.36 13.07 12.24
CA LEU A 509 -17.29 11.67 11.77
C LEU A 509 -18.64 10.96 11.92
N ASP A 510 -19.32 11.12 13.06
CA ASP A 510 -20.62 10.50 13.32
C ASP A 510 -21.70 11.02 12.36
N CYS A 511 -21.77 12.34 12.17
CA CYS A 511 -22.71 12.97 11.25
C CYS A 511 -22.41 12.62 9.78
N SER A 512 -21.13 12.56 9.41
CA SER A 512 -20.70 12.14 8.07
C SER A 512 -21.09 10.70 7.80
N SER A 513 -20.93 9.80 8.79
CA SER A 513 -21.34 8.41 8.69
C SER A 513 -22.85 8.26 8.47
N PHE A 514 -23.66 9.05 9.18
CA PHE A 514 -25.12 9.10 8.96
C PHE A 514 -25.46 9.49 7.52
N LEU A 515 -24.84 10.54 6.99
CA LEU A 515 -25.05 10.99 5.61
C LEU A 515 -24.60 9.94 4.58
N CYS A 516 -23.45 9.29 4.80
CA CYS A 516 -23.00 8.21 3.94
C CYS A 516 -23.96 7.01 3.95
N TYR A 517 -24.46 6.62 5.13
CA TYR A 517 -25.41 5.53 5.25
C TYR A 517 -26.74 5.84 4.55
N TYR A 518 -27.21 7.10 4.64
CA TYR A 518 -28.38 7.55 3.88
C TYR A 518 -28.20 7.32 2.37
N PHE A 519 -27.07 7.74 1.77
CA PHE A 519 -26.81 7.51 0.34
C PHE A 519 -26.63 6.02 -0.01
N GLN A 520 -26.01 5.25 0.89
CA GLN A 520 -25.83 3.81 0.71
C GLN A 520 -27.19 3.09 0.64
N GLU A 521 -28.11 3.38 1.56
CA GLU A 521 -29.42 2.74 1.58
C GLU A 521 -30.31 3.19 0.42
N ARG A 522 -30.38 4.50 0.20
CA ARG A 522 -31.31 5.13 -0.76
C ARG A 522 -30.87 4.98 -2.21
N HIS A 523 -29.57 5.10 -2.48
CA HIS A 523 -29.03 5.17 -3.85
C HIS A 523 -27.99 4.09 -4.16
N LYS A 524 -27.80 3.11 -3.26
CA LYS A 524 -26.78 2.05 -3.39
C LYS A 524 -25.38 2.61 -3.62
N ALA A 525 -25.13 3.79 -3.05
CA ALA A 525 -23.84 4.45 -3.10
C ALA A 525 -22.78 3.60 -2.37
N LYS A 526 -21.59 3.49 -2.95
CA LYS A 526 -20.46 2.76 -2.37
C LYS A 526 -19.44 3.75 -1.85
N LEU A 527 -19.13 3.68 -0.55
CA LEU A 527 -18.06 4.48 0.05
C LEU A 527 -16.70 3.87 -0.30
N ILE A 528 -15.82 4.67 -0.91
CA ILE A 528 -14.45 4.27 -1.24
C ILE A 528 -13.51 4.87 -0.20
N LYS A 529 -13.01 4.02 0.71
CA LYS A 529 -12.05 4.45 1.73
C LYS A 529 -10.65 4.51 1.16
N LEU A 530 -10.02 5.67 1.30
CA LEU A 530 -8.65 5.90 0.89
C LEU A 530 -7.78 5.90 2.14
N LEU A 531 -7.03 4.83 2.37
CA LEU A 531 -6.29 4.61 3.63
C LEU A 531 -5.22 5.68 3.90
N ASP A 532 -4.68 6.28 2.84
CA ASP A 532 -3.66 7.33 2.92
C ASP A 532 -4.26 8.74 3.11
N PHE A 533 -5.59 8.85 3.23
CA PHE A 533 -6.28 10.12 3.36
C PHE A 533 -7.23 10.12 4.55
N ASP A 534 -7.38 11.31 5.13
CA ASP A 534 -8.46 11.57 6.06
C ASP A 534 -9.84 11.33 5.41
N PRO A 535 -10.87 11.00 6.22
CA PRO A 535 -12.19 10.66 5.71
C PRO A 535 -12.85 11.69 4.80
N TRP A 536 -12.51 12.98 4.91
CA TRP A 536 -13.06 14.01 4.02
C TRP A 536 -12.79 13.75 2.54
N ALA A 537 -11.71 13.04 2.23
CA ALA A 537 -11.32 12.74 0.85
C ALA A 537 -11.93 11.43 0.32
N TRP A 538 -12.72 10.71 1.12
CA TRP A 538 -13.35 9.45 0.69
C TRP A 538 -14.58 9.76 -0.17
N PRO A 539 -14.56 9.42 -1.48
CA PRO A 539 -15.75 9.59 -2.31
C PRO A 539 -16.77 8.49 -2.03
N MET A 540 -18.03 8.82 -2.26
CA MET A 540 -19.06 7.83 -2.54
C MET A 540 -19.31 7.77 -4.05
N THR A 541 -19.33 6.57 -4.61
CA THR A 541 -19.67 6.34 -6.01
C THR A 541 -21.07 5.76 -6.11
N ILE A 542 -21.91 6.40 -6.92
CA ILE A 542 -23.23 5.90 -7.27
C ILE A 542 -23.13 5.39 -8.69
N THR A 543 -23.15 4.07 -8.85
CA THR A 543 -23.04 3.39 -10.15
C THR A 543 -24.41 2.92 -10.60
N LEU A 544 -24.73 3.28 -11.83
CA LEU A 544 -25.97 2.99 -12.53
C LEU A 544 -25.56 2.59 -13.95
N GLU A 545 -26.37 1.78 -14.64
CA GLU A 545 -26.02 1.08 -15.90
C GLU A 545 -24.91 1.74 -16.74
N ASP A 546 -25.10 2.98 -17.22
CA ASP A 546 -24.10 3.71 -18.03
C ASP A 546 -23.55 4.99 -17.38
N PHE A 547 -23.79 5.18 -16.07
CA PHE A 547 -23.45 6.43 -15.38
C PHE A 547 -22.87 6.16 -13.99
N THR A 548 -21.66 6.67 -13.77
CA THR A 548 -21.02 6.68 -12.45
C THR A 548 -20.88 8.12 -11.96
N MET A 549 -21.48 8.42 -10.82
CA MET A 549 -21.37 9.72 -10.16
C MET A 549 -20.53 9.60 -8.89
N PRO A 550 -19.31 10.16 -8.86
CA PRO A 550 -18.61 10.38 -7.61
C PRO A 550 -19.19 11.61 -6.90
N THR A 551 -19.33 11.53 -5.57
CA THR A 551 -19.70 12.65 -4.71
C THR A 551 -19.02 12.55 -3.34
N TYR A 552 -18.90 13.65 -2.60
CA TYR A 552 -18.10 13.74 -1.37
C TYR A 552 -18.92 14.13 -0.13
N PRO A 553 -19.75 13.22 0.41
CA PRO A 553 -20.65 13.54 1.51
C PRO A 553 -19.91 13.88 2.81
N ILE A 554 -18.81 13.16 3.11
CA ILE A 554 -18.01 13.41 4.31
C ILE A 554 -17.44 14.83 4.27
N GLN A 555 -16.94 15.26 3.11
CA GLN A 555 -16.40 16.60 2.94
C GLN A 555 -17.42 17.72 3.27
N ARG A 556 -18.72 17.50 3.02
CA ARG A 556 -19.78 18.49 3.31
C ARG A 556 -19.93 18.79 4.78
N VAL A 557 -19.73 17.78 5.62
CA VAL A 557 -19.73 17.94 7.07
C VAL A 557 -18.36 18.40 7.55
N TRP A 558 -17.30 17.87 6.94
CA TRP A 558 -15.91 18.15 7.33
C TRP A 558 -15.50 19.61 7.18
N LYS A 559 -16.13 20.37 6.27
CA LYS A 559 -15.90 21.83 6.14
C LYS A 559 -16.06 22.59 7.46
N LEU A 560 -16.88 22.09 8.39
CA LEU A 560 -17.02 22.69 9.73
C LEU A 560 -15.74 22.66 10.57
N LEU A 561 -14.78 21.77 10.23
CA LEU A 561 -13.46 21.73 10.87
C LEU A 561 -12.45 22.69 10.22
N TRP A 562 -12.74 23.18 9.02
CA TRP A 562 -11.85 24.05 8.25
C TRP A 562 -12.28 25.51 8.29
N ASP A 563 -13.58 25.75 8.20
CA ASP A 563 -14.16 27.07 8.04
C ASP A 563 -14.63 27.61 9.39
N GLU A 564 -14.26 28.84 9.71
CA GLU A 564 -14.77 29.54 10.91
C GLU A 564 -16.25 29.92 10.78
N LYS A 565 -16.77 29.95 9.54
CA LYS A 565 -18.15 30.34 9.25
C LYS A 565 -19.03 29.10 9.08
N LEU A 566 -20.11 29.05 9.86
CA LEU A 566 -21.17 28.06 9.70
C LEU A 566 -21.87 28.18 8.33
N PRO A 567 -22.16 27.06 7.64
CA PRO A 567 -22.95 27.07 6.42
C PRO A 567 -24.39 27.58 6.63
N GLU A 568 -25.02 27.98 5.53
CA GLU A 568 -26.43 28.43 5.52
C GLU A 568 -27.38 27.29 5.92
N PRO A 569 -28.48 27.55 6.65
CA PRO A 569 -29.46 26.53 7.01
C PRO A 569 -29.97 25.73 5.80
N GLY A 570 -30.09 24.42 5.97
CA GLY A 570 -30.51 23.48 4.94
C GLY A 570 -29.39 23.00 4.01
N TRP A 571 -28.12 23.30 4.28
CA TRP A 571 -27.03 22.94 3.36
C TRP A 571 -26.90 21.44 3.11
N LEU A 572 -27.15 20.59 4.12
CA LEU A 572 -27.10 19.14 3.92
C LEU A 572 -28.31 18.64 3.12
N ILE A 573 -29.48 19.23 3.34
CA ILE A 573 -30.71 18.93 2.60
C ILE A 573 -30.54 19.34 1.12
N ASN A 574 -30.01 20.53 0.87
CA ASN A 574 -29.73 21.03 -0.47
C ASN A 574 -28.72 20.14 -1.20
N TYR A 575 -27.71 19.64 -0.50
CA TYR A 575 -26.76 18.67 -1.05
C TYR A 575 -27.43 17.34 -1.40
N VAL A 576 -28.29 16.79 -0.51
CA VAL A 576 -29.06 15.57 -0.78
C VAL A 576 -29.95 15.76 -2.02
N HIS A 577 -30.71 16.86 -2.09
CA HIS A 577 -31.54 17.15 -3.24
C HIS A 577 -30.74 17.35 -4.52
N TYR A 578 -29.54 17.93 -4.44
CA TYR A 578 -28.64 18.00 -5.59
C TYR A 578 -28.31 16.59 -6.11
N VAL A 579 -27.89 15.68 -5.23
CA VAL A 579 -27.56 14.30 -5.63
C VAL A 579 -28.79 13.61 -6.21
N GLU A 580 -29.95 13.70 -5.56
CA GLU A 580 -31.21 13.15 -6.06
C GLU A 580 -31.58 13.69 -7.46
N ASN A 581 -31.52 15.02 -7.64
CA ASN A 581 -31.82 15.67 -8.91
C ASN A 581 -30.85 15.26 -10.03
N GLU A 582 -29.55 15.13 -9.74
CA GLU A 582 -28.59 14.65 -10.75
C GLU A 582 -28.85 13.19 -11.13
N LEU A 583 -29.28 12.37 -10.19
CA LEU A 583 -29.68 10.99 -10.45
C LEU A 583 -31.00 10.89 -11.23
N GLU A 584 -31.86 11.91 -11.20
CA GLU A 584 -33.11 11.96 -11.99
C GLU A 584 -32.90 12.48 -13.42
N LYS A 585 -31.99 13.44 -13.63
CA LYS A 585 -31.71 14.09 -14.92
C LYS A 585 -31.07 13.18 -15.99
N ARG A 586 -30.93 11.87 -15.75
CA ARG A 586 -30.25 10.83 -16.56
C ARG A 586 -30.63 10.70 -18.04
N ARG A 587 -31.56 11.50 -18.55
CA ARG A 587 -32.07 11.39 -19.92
C ARG A 587 -31.43 12.37 -20.91
N SER A 588 -30.52 13.24 -20.47
CA SER A 588 -29.85 14.17 -21.39
C SER A 588 -28.38 14.34 -21.06
N PRO A 589 -27.48 14.32 -22.07
CA PRO A 589 -26.08 14.57 -21.85
C PRO A 589 -25.91 15.97 -21.24
N LEU A 590 -25.24 16.03 -20.09
CA LEU A 590 -24.95 17.31 -19.45
C LEU A 590 -24.02 18.13 -20.35
N ILE A 591 -24.39 19.40 -20.57
CA ILE A 591 -23.54 20.33 -21.30
C ILE A 591 -22.21 20.48 -20.53
N SER A 592 -21.11 20.15 -21.19
CA SER A 592 -19.76 20.14 -20.62
C SER A 592 -18.74 20.69 -21.62
N GLY A 593 -17.49 20.83 -21.19
CA GLY A 593 -16.40 21.21 -22.08
C GLY A 593 -16.59 22.56 -22.78
N ILE A 594 -16.20 22.63 -24.05
CA ILE A 594 -16.35 23.84 -24.87
C ILE A 594 -17.81 24.23 -25.11
N GLN A 595 -18.73 23.26 -25.12
CA GLN A 595 -20.16 23.54 -25.29
C GLN A 595 -20.70 24.30 -24.08
N ALA A 596 -20.27 23.94 -22.87
CA ALA A 596 -20.64 24.66 -21.65
C ALA A 596 -20.11 26.09 -21.64
N VAL A 597 -18.88 26.31 -22.11
CA VAL A 597 -18.30 27.65 -22.25
C VAL A 597 -19.11 28.50 -23.24
N ARG A 598 -19.42 27.94 -24.42
CA ARG A 598 -20.23 28.63 -25.45
C ARG A 598 -21.64 28.97 -24.96
N ALA A 599 -22.26 28.04 -24.23
CA ALA A 599 -23.58 28.22 -23.63
C ALA A 599 -23.56 29.07 -22.35
N LYS A 600 -22.39 29.44 -21.83
CA LYS A 600 -22.20 30.09 -20.51
C LYS A 600 -22.91 29.31 -19.40
N THR A 601 -22.82 27.98 -19.45
CA THR A 601 -23.43 27.07 -18.49
C THR A 601 -22.44 26.70 -17.40
N ARG A 602 -22.65 27.24 -16.20
CA ARG A 602 -21.91 26.86 -15.00
C ARG A 602 -22.42 25.52 -14.45
N SER A 603 -21.52 24.70 -13.89
CA SER A 603 -21.92 23.52 -13.12
C SER A 603 -22.67 23.92 -11.85
N HIS A 604 -23.48 22.99 -11.34
CA HIS A 604 -24.10 23.17 -10.03
C HIS A 604 -23.03 23.38 -8.94
N HIS A 605 -23.31 24.21 -7.94
CA HIS A 605 -22.33 24.56 -6.90
C HIS A 605 -21.80 23.34 -6.13
N GLU A 606 -22.66 22.34 -5.90
CA GLU A 606 -22.26 21.07 -5.28
C GLU A 606 -21.33 20.24 -6.17
N LYS A 607 -21.53 20.26 -7.50
CA LYS A 607 -20.62 19.59 -8.45
C LYS A 607 -19.25 20.27 -8.46
N ILE A 608 -19.23 21.60 -8.36
CA ILE A 608 -17.99 22.37 -8.22
C ILE A 608 -17.30 22.01 -6.90
N THR A 609 -18.05 21.90 -5.79
CA THR A 609 -17.50 21.47 -4.50
C THR A 609 -16.90 20.06 -4.55
N ASP A 610 -17.54 19.13 -5.28
CA ASP A 610 -16.99 17.79 -5.51
C ASP A 610 -15.68 17.83 -6.31
N ALA A 611 -15.60 18.69 -7.33
CA ALA A 611 -14.38 18.90 -8.10
C ALA A 611 -13.26 19.57 -7.29
N GLU A 612 -13.59 20.48 -6.38
CA GLU A 612 -12.65 21.08 -5.44
C GLU A 612 -12.12 20.06 -4.42
N ALA A 613 -12.99 19.18 -3.92
CA ALA A 613 -12.58 18.09 -3.03
C ALA A 613 -11.64 17.11 -3.76
N GLU A 614 -11.98 16.74 -5.00
CA GLU A 614 -11.13 15.94 -5.87
C GLU A 614 -9.77 16.62 -6.09
N HIS A 615 -9.77 17.91 -6.43
CA HIS A 615 -8.56 18.68 -6.66
C HIS A 615 -7.65 18.73 -5.43
N LYS A 616 -8.19 19.08 -4.25
CA LYS A 616 -7.44 19.09 -2.99
C LYS A 616 -6.82 17.73 -2.67
N LYS A 617 -7.61 16.66 -2.84
CA LYS A 617 -7.14 15.28 -2.68
C LYS A 617 -6.00 14.97 -3.67
N THR A 618 -6.14 15.33 -4.93
CA THR A 618 -5.07 15.13 -5.94
C THR A 618 -3.83 15.96 -5.61
N MET A 619 -3.94 17.17 -5.06
CA MET A 619 -2.78 17.98 -4.67
C MET A 619 -1.99 17.35 -3.51
N ILE A 620 -2.66 16.74 -2.54
CA ILE A 620 -1.99 15.93 -1.51
C ILE A 620 -1.28 14.74 -2.16
N PHE A 621 -1.98 14.05 -3.08
CA PHE A 621 -1.41 12.93 -3.80
C PHE A 621 -0.16 13.32 -4.61
N VAL A 622 -0.19 14.45 -5.33
CA VAL A 622 0.94 15.01 -6.08
C VAL A 622 2.19 15.17 -5.22
N SER A 623 2.03 15.55 -3.94
CA SER A 623 3.17 15.72 -3.03
C SER A 623 3.85 14.39 -2.67
N SER A 624 3.16 13.27 -2.86
CA SER A 624 3.67 11.91 -2.58
C SER A 624 4.35 11.23 -3.78
N ILE A 625 4.14 11.72 -5.00
CA ILE A 625 4.69 11.14 -6.23
C ILE A 625 6.07 11.74 -6.51
N ASP A 626 7.09 10.90 -6.70
CA ASP A 626 8.48 11.34 -6.91
C ASP A 626 8.63 12.27 -8.14
N GLU A 627 7.85 12.01 -9.19
CA GLU A 627 7.89 12.79 -10.43
C GLU A 627 7.28 14.18 -10.32
N THR A 628 6.32 14.38 -9.42
CA THR A 628 5.63 15.68 -9.28
C THR A 628 5.99 16.45 -8.01
N ARG A 629 6.60 15.81 -7.00
CA ARG A 629 6.90 16.45 -5.69
C ARG A 629 7.79 17.69 -5.80
N ASN A 630 8.62 17.78 -6.84
CA ASN A 630 9.56 18.89 -7.05
C ASN A 630 9.02 19.99 -7.97
N ILE A 631 7.75 19.90 -8.39
CA ILE A 631 7.09 20.88 -9.24
C ILE A 631 6.48 21.96 -8.34
N GLU A 632 7.02 23.18 -8.46
CA GLU A 632 6.56 24.33 -7.66
C GLU A 632 5.22 24.86 -8.16
N ILE A 633 4.41 25.43 -7.26
CA ILE A 633 3.17 26.15 -7.64
C ILE A 633 3.53 27.59 -8.05
N ALA A 634 4.20 27.72 -9.20
CA ALA A 634 4.64 28.96 -9.84
C ALA A 634 4.98 28.71 -11.34
N ARG A 635 5.31 29.78 -12.09
CA ARG A 635 5.77 29.71 -13.50
C ARG A 635 6.91 28.70 -13.73
N THR A 636 7.86 28.60 -12.80
CA THR A 636 8.96 27.61 -12.85
C THR A 636 8.44 26.17 -12.85
N GLY A 637 7.33 25.91 -12.14
CA GLY A 637 6.62 24.63 -12.16
C GLY A 637 6.02 24.31 -13.51
N VAL A 638 5.44 25.29 -14.22
CA VAL A 638 4.90 25.09 -15.58
C VAL A 638 5.99 24.56 -16.53
N LYS A 639 7.18 25.13 -16.45
CA LYS A 639 8.34 24.67 -17.24
C LYS A 639 8.75 23.24 -16.87
N LYS A 640 8.78 22.91 -15.58
CA LYS A 640 9.07 21.54 -15.10
C LYS A 640 8.03 20.53 -15.58
N ILE A 641 6.74 20.91 -15.58
CA ILE A 641 5.67 20.07 -16.15
C ILE A 641 5.93 19.85 -17.63
N GLU A 642 6.22 20.90 -18.39
CA GLU A 642 6.50 20.79 -19.83
C GLU A 642 7.70 19.87 -20.14
N GLU A 643 8.80 20.02 -19.40
CA GLU A 643 9.98 19.15 -19.51
C GLU A 643 9.64 17.70 -19.18
N LEU A 644 8.87 17.46 -18.11
CA LEU A 644 8.38 16.13 -17.75
C LEU A 644 7.53 15.52 -18.87
N LEU A 645 6.57 16.27 -19.42
CA LEU A 645 5.71 15.79 -20.50
C LEU A 645 6.51 15.41 -21.75
N LYS A 646 7.46 16.27 -22.16
CA LYS A 646 8.32 16.03 -23.33
C LYS A 646 9.23 14.82 -23.16
N SER A 647 9.65 14.53 -21.93
CA SER A 647 10.59 13.44 -21.64
C SER A 647 9.90 12.07 -21.59
N ARG A 648 8.64 12.01 -21.14
CA ARG A 648 7.96 10.75 -20.82
C ARG A 648 6.87 10.34 -21.79
N TYR A 649 6.28 11.28 -22.54
CA TYR A 649 5.16 10.98 -23.43
C TYR A 649 5.54 11.20 -24.89
N HIS A 650 5.17 10.23 -25.72
CA HIS A 650 5.35 10.26 -27.16
C HIS A 650 3.98 10.34 -27.85
N PRO A 651 3.82 11.21 -28.88
CA PRO A 651 2.54 11.37 -29.58
C PRO A 651 1.94 10.09 -30.15
N GLU A 652 2.79 9.13 -30.51
CA GLU A 652 2.39 7.88 -31.17
C GLU A 652 2.04 6.75 -30.19
N THR A 653 2.30 6.94 -28.89
CA THR A 653 2.09 5.89 -27.90
C THR A 653 1.12 6.40 -26.84
N PRO A 654 -0.06 5.76 -26.69
CA PRO A 654 -1.00 6.15 -25.65
C PRO A 654 -0.35 5.95 -24.27
N PRO A 655 -0.62 6.83 -23.29
CA PRO A 655 -0.17 6.63 -21.92
C PRO A 655 -0.68 5.30 -21.35
N ASP A 656 0.15 4.64 -20.56
CA ASP A 656 -0.27 3.54 -19.68
C ASP A 656 -1.14 4.09 -18.51
N PRO A 657 -1.78 3.24 -17.68
CA PRO A 657 -2.63 3.71 -16.58
C PRO A 657 -1.91 4.65 -15.60
N ASP A 658 -0.64 4.36 -15.28
CA ASP A 658 0.20 5.22 -14.45
C ASP A 658 0.54 6.55 -15.15
N GLY A 659 0.75 6.50 -16.47
CA GLY A 659 0.93 7.66 -17.32
C GLY A 659 -0.30 8.56 -17.32
N TRP A 660 -1.51 8.02 -17.46
CA TRP A 660 -2.76 8.78 -17.35
C TRP A 660 -2.91 9.43 -15.97
N ARG A 661 -2.60 8.68 -14.90
CA ARG A 661 -2.61 9.19 -13.53
C ARG A 661 -1.64 10.36 -13.36
N LEU A 662 -0.43 10.25 -13.89
CA LEU A 662 0.57 11.31 -13.83
C LEU A 662 0.15 12.54 -14.65
N LEU A 663 -0.42 12.36 -15.85
CA LEU A 663 -0.97 13.46 -16.65
C LEU A 663 -2.06 14.23 -15.88
N ARG A 664 -2.97 13.51 -15.22
CA ARG A 664 -4.00 14.12 -14.39
C ARG A 664 -3.40 14.89 -13.21
N CYS A 665 -2.39 14.32 -12.55
CA CYS A 665 -1.65 15.00 -11.47
C CYS A 665 -1.03 16.31 -11.96
N CYS A 666 -0.33 16.30 -13.10
CA CYS A 666 0.18 17.50 -13.75
C CYS A 666 -0.94 18.50 -14.10
N GLY A 667 -2.10 18.01 -14.53
CA GLY A 667 -3.31 18.81 -14.78
C GLY A 667 -3.80 19.58 -13.55
N HIS A 668 -3.85 18.93 -12.40
CA HIS A 668 -4.22 19.57 -11.14
C HIS A 668 -3.14 20.52 -10.62
N VAL A 669 -1.85 20.19 -10.77
CA VAL A 669 -0.76 21.14 -10.43
C VAL A 669 -0.87 22.39 -11.29
N PHE A 670 -1.12 22.23 -12.59
CA PHE A 670 -1.34 23.36 -13.48
C PHE A 670 -2.58 24.16 -13.07
N ALA A 671 -3.70 23.51 -12.74
CA ALA A 671 -4.89 24.18 -12.20
C ALA A 671 -4.58 24.99 -10.93
N GLU A 672 -3.80 24.45 -9.99
CA GLU A 672 -3.40 25.15 -8.76
C GLU A 672 -2.56 26.40 -9.07
N ILE A 673 -1.60 26.29 -10.00
CA ILE A 673 -0.83 27.45 -10.50
C ILE A 673 -1.78 28.52 -11.04
N ILE A 674 -2.79 28.11 -11.79
CA ILE A 674 -3.77 29.05 -12.34
C ILE A 674 -4.62 29.71 -11.25
N GLN A 675 -5.07 28.96 -10.24
CA GLN A 675 -5.82 29.53 -9.10
C GLN A 675 -4.98 30.59 -8.38
N LYS A 676 -3.71 30.28 -8.11
CA LYS A 676 -2.80 31.17 -7.38
C LYS A 676 -2.39 32.40 -8.17
N ASP A 677 -1.94 32.23 -9.41
CA ASP A 677 -1.36 33.32 -10.19
C ASP A 677 -2.42 34.16 -10.90
N PHE A 678 -3.54 33.56 -11.31
CA PHE A 678 -4.57 34.22 -12.12
C PHE A 678 -5.92 34.36 -11.42
N LYS A 679 -6.07 33.87 -10.17
CA LYS A 679 -7.35 33.86 -9.44
C LYS A 679 -8.45 33.13 -10.20
N GLY A 680 -8.07 32.12 -10.99
CA GLY A 680 -9.04 31.28 -11.70
C GLY A 680 -9.88 30.46 -10.72
N PHE A 681 -11.14 30.21 -11.07
CA PHE A 681 -12.03 29.35 -10.28
C PHE A 681 -12.74 28.34 -11.17
N TRP A 682 -13.09 27.18 -10.62
CA TRP A 682 -13.82 26.14 -11.35
C TRP A 682 -15.19 26.65 -11.82
N TYR A 683 -15.50 26.40 -13.10
CA TYR A 683 -16.70 26.90 -13.76
C TYR A 683 -17.66 25.77 -14.16
N ASN A 684 -17.22 24.84 -15.00
CA ASN A 684 -18.00 23.66 -15.39
C ASN A 684 -17.16 22.38 -15.28
N THR A 685 -17.70 21.41 -14.56
CA THR A 685 -17.09 20.11 -14.19
C THR A 685 -18.06 18.94 -14.43
N ASN A 686 -19.04 19.11 -15.33
CA ASN A 686 -20.09 18.12 -15.61
C ASN A 686 -19.64 16.95 -16.50
N GLY A 687 -18.46 17.02 -17.11
CA GLY A 687 -17.91 15.97 -17.97
C GLY A 687 -16.64 15.31 -17.40
N ASN A 688 -15.90 14.62 -18.26
CA ASN A 688 -14.60 14.04 -17.92
C ASN A 688 -13.63 15.14 -17.48
N ASP A 689 -12.64 14.79 -16.65
CA ASP A 689 -11.70 15.75 -16.07
C ASP A 689 -10.98 16.62 -17.11
N GLY A 690 -10.64 16.07 -18.28
CA GLY A 690 -10.07 16.80 -19.41
C GLY A 690 -10.98 17.91 -19.96
N SER A 691 -12.29 17.82 -19.72
CA SER A 691 -13.31 18.82 -20.10
C SER A 691 -13.61 19.84 -19.01
N TRP A 692 -13.00 19.71 -17.82
CA TRP A 692 -13.23 20.64 -16.73
C TRP A 692 -12.67 22.02 -17.07
N THR A 693 -13.45 23.04 -16.73
CA THR A 693 -13.15 24.43 -17.08
C THR A 693 -12.94 25.27 -15.84
N MET A 694 -12.01 26.21 -15.96
CA MET A 694 -11.85 27.31 -15.03
C MET A 694 -12.10 28.63 -15.74
N GLN A 695 -12.67 29.58 -15.02
CA GLN A 695 -12.91 30.94 -15.47
C GLN A 695 -11.97 31.90 -14.74
N MET A 696 -11.32 32.80 -15.49
CA MET A 696 -10.51 33.89 -14.95
C MET A 696 -11.38 35.12 -14.62
N PRO A 697 -10.89 36.06 -13.80
CA PRO A 697 -11.62 37.30 -13.51
C PRO A 697 -12.02 38.10 -14.77
N TRP A 698 -11.19 38.10 -15.81
CA TRP A 698 -11.45 38.75 -17.10
C TRP A 698 -12.25 37.88 -18.09
N GLN A 699 -12.97 36.87 -17.59
CA GLN A 699 -13.89 36.03 -18.37
C GLN A 699 -13.22 35.09 -19.41
N THR A 700 -11.89 34.97 -19.43
CA THR A 700 -11.21 33.91 -20.19
C THR A 700 -11.46 32.55 -19.55
N PHE A 701 -11.79 31.54 -20.36
CA PHE A 701 -11.97 30.16 -19.93
C PHE A 701 -10.78 29.31 -20.33
N ILE A 702 -10.34 28.44 -19.42
CA ILE A 702 -9.26 27.48 -19.69
C ILE A 702 -9.67 26.07 -19.28
N PHE A 703 -8.98 25.08 -19.85
CA PHE A 703 -9.15 23.66 -19.56
C PHE A 703 -7.82 23.12 -19.02
N PRO A 704 -7.52 23.25 -17.72
CA PRO A 704 -6.17 23.01 -17.23
C PRO A 704 -5.72 21.56 -17.48
N ILE A 705 -6.59 20.59 -17.19
CA ILE A 705 -6.30 19.16 -17.37
C ILE A 705 -6.25 18.82 -18.87
N GLY A 706 -7.23 19.28 -19.65
CA GLY A 706 -7.24 19.08 -21.10
C GLY A 706 -6.03 19.71 -21.81
N LYS A 707 -5.51 20.83 -21.30
CA LYS A 707 -4.31 21.49 -21.84
C LYS A 707 -3.06 20.65 -21.58
N ILE A 708 -2.95 20.00 -20.42
CA ILE A 708 -1.87 19.04 -20.16
C ILE A 708 -1.97 17.84 -21.11
N TYR A 709 -3.16 17.27 -21.32
CA TYR A 709 -3.34 16.16 -22.27
C TYR A 709 -2.93 16.57 -23.69
N LYS A 710 -3.33 17.76 -24.13
CA LYS A 710 -2.96 18.31 -25.44
C LYS A 710 -1.45 18.58 -25.55
N ALA A 711 -0.82 19.10 -24.50
CA ALA A 711 0.63 19.31 -24.48
C ALA A 711 1.42 18.00 -24.53
N ALA A 712 0.94 16.95 -23.84
CA ALA A 712 1.56 15.63 -23.90
C ALA A 712 1.43 14.99 -25.30
N SER A 713 0.26 15.11 -25.93
CA SER A 713 -0.01 14.51 -27.24
C SER A 713 0.62 15.29 -28.41
N ASN A 714 0.54 16.63 -28.39
CA ASN A 714 0.95 17.48 -29.52
C ASN A 714 2.29 18.19 -29.31
N LYS A 715 2.95 17.99 -28.15
CA LYS A 715 4.17 18.71 -27.75
C LYS A 715 4.04 20.25 -27.75
N GLU A 716 2.83 20.76 -27.49
CA GLU A 716 2.60 22.21 -27.35
C GLU A 716 3.38 22.77 -26.15
N SER A 717 3.89 24.00 -26.28
CA SER A 717 4.55 24.67 -25.14
C SER A 717 3.52 25.13 -24.11
N LEU A 718 3.66 24.64 -22.87
CA LEU A 718 2.87 25.10 -21.73
C LEU A 718 3.37 26.44 -21.22
N THR A 719 4.68 26.69 -21.34
CA THR A 719 5.31 27.94 -20.92
C THR A 719 4.82 29.10 -21.79
N GLU A 720 4.78 28.93 -23.12
CA GLU A 720 4.21 29.94 -24.04
C GLU A 720 2.73 30.19 -23.74
N TYR A 721 1.95 29.14 -23.49
CA TYR A 721 0.55 29.27 -23.13
C TYR A 721 0.35 30.05 -21.81
N TYR A 722 1.16 29.77 -20.79
CA TYR A 722 1.15 30.52 -19.54
C TYR A 722 1.52 32.00 -19.75
N ASP A 723 2.52 32.28 -20.59
CA ASP A 723 2.95 33.66 -20.88
C ASP A 723 1.86 34.45 -21.63
N VAL A 724 1.06 33.79 -22.48
CA VAL A 724 -0.14 34.40 -23.08
C VAL A 724 -1.16 34.78 -22.00
N LEU A 725 -1.48 33.88 -21.07
CA LEU A 725 -2.39 34.18 -19.96
C LEU A 725 -1.88 35.32 -19.06
N LEU A 726 -0.57 35.38 -18.84
CA LEU A 726 0.08 36.48 -18.11
C LEU A 726 -0.05 37.81 -18.86
N SER A 727 0.14 37.81 -20.18
CA SER A 727 -0.06 39.00 -21.00
C SER A 727 -1.51 39.48 -21.00
N GLU A 728 -2.49 38.56 -21.00
CA GLU A 728 -3.91 38.90 -20.86
C GLU A 728 -4.19 39.52 -19.49
N LYS A 729 -3.72 38.88 -18.40
CA LYS A 729 -3.87 39.42 -17.04
C LYS A 729 -3.38 40.86 -16.96
N LEU A 730 -2.21 41.16 -17.54
CA LEU A 730 -1.61 42.51 -17.54
C LEU A 730 -2.41 43.53 -18.38
N LYS A 731 -3.22 43.10 -19.34
CA LYS A 731 -4.11 44.00 -20.10
C LYS A 731 -5.38 44.36 -19.34
N PHE A 732 -5.82 43.51 -18.41
CA PHE A 732 -7.06 43.66 -17.65
C PHE A 732 -6.85 44.02 -16.16
N SER A 733 -5.59 44.05 -15.69
CA SER A 733 -5.20 44.60 -14.39
C SER A 733 -4.88 46.08 -14.54
#